data_AF-A0A397AS40-F1
#
_entry.id   AF-A0A397AS40-F1
#
_cell.length_a   1.000
_cell.length_b   1.000
_cell.length_c   1.000
_cell.angle_alpha   90.00
_cell.angle_beta   90.00
_cell.angle_gamma   90.00
#
_symmetry.space_group_name_H-M   'P 1'
#
loop_
_entity.id
_entity.type
_entity.pdbx_description
1 polymer ?
#
loop_
_entity_poly.entity_id
_entity_poly.type
_entity_poly.pdbx_seq_one_letter_code
_entity_poly.pdbx_strand_id
1 'polypeptide(L)'
;DSDVDYDPAFKLWITTKCANPHYLPEVYIKVTIINFTVTMTGLEDQLLGDVKHERPDIEEKKNRLVVTMAQDKKQLKDIEDRILQKLSESSGNVLDDEGLIDTLASSNATSKIIKVSQDKSKQTLTTWKPLAQEMVQRATLNMLGVEMCAGFGQLGTVSMEDIYKDTDRKTPCIFVLSAGADPTGMLLRFAKDRQFSDRLHLISLGQGQGPRAEALIEVSKTNGDWVLLQNCHLAKSWMPALEKKVDELATDVTVVDSFRLFLTSFPAAYFPVTVLQNGIKLTNEPPKGIRANLIRSFVTLMSSDSSFFDMFESGQINYGGRVTDDWDRRCLTSILNGFYTPQVLTDSYKFSASGTYSAVTSNDYAGVMAYFESLPVHAAPEIFGMHENANVTFERNESWQMINIVLSLEPRDAGGTGGQSNDEKVLELAASIQAGPTTFRTRTVLGTVVMDSLATVLSQELVKFNNLLSKMRQSLMEIQRAIQGLIVMSSDLDNMYTSFLNGRVPGIWDVVSFASLKALGPWVQDLLNRVAFFRTWLVQGEPVIFPLPAFFFPQGFMTGTLQNFARKYQTAIDCLGFTFAVMECQADSITSSPSDGIYPMSLVHFLPAANIDRNKDEYPCPVYKTSVRKGTLSTTGMSTNFVVAVYLPSTKTPDHWVLNGAAFLLNLD
;
A
#
# COMPACT_ATOMS: atom_id res chain seq x y z
N ASP A 1 -33.31 -31.63 19.27
CA ASP A 1 -33.43 -32.35 17.99
C ASP A 1 -34.76 -33.05 17.92
N SER A 2 -35.77 -32.33 17.45
CA SER A 2 -37.04 -32.91 17.00
C SER A 2 -37.12 -32.59 15.52
N ASP A 3 -37.01 -33.61 14.67
CA ASP A 3 -37.26 -33.46 13.24
C ASP A 3 -38.68 -32.93 13.05
N VAL A 4 -38.80 -31.76 12.44
CA VAL A 4 -40.09 -31.11 12.17
C VAL A 4 -40.47 -31.45 10.73
N ASP A 5 -41.59 -32.15 10.55
CA ASP A 5 -42.16 -32.38 9.22
C ASP A 5 -42.61 -31.03 8.61
N TYR A 6 -42.04 -30.66 7.47
CA TYR A 6 -42.39 -29.43 6.75
C TYR A 6 -43.52 -29.70 5.74
N ASP A 7 -44.40 -28.71 5.55
CA ASP A 7 -45.48 -28.77 4.56
C ASP A 7 -44.91 -28.82 3.13
N PRO A 8 -45.45 -29.63 2.19
CA PRO A 8 -44.98 -29.71 0.81
C PRO A 8 -45.02 -28.38 0.02
N ALA A 9 -45.83 -27.40 0.44
CA ALA A 9 -45.89 -26.07 -0.14
C ALA A 9 -44.82 -25.12 0.41
N PHE A 10 -44.16 -25.47 1.53
CA PHE A 10 -43.12 -24.66 2.13
C PHE A 10 -41.86 -24.64 1.24
N LYS A 11 -41.41 -23.43 0.90
CA LYS A 11 -40.16 -23.21 0.16
C LYS A 11 -39.29 -22.23 0.93
N LEU A 12 -38.05 -22.63 1.21
CA LEU A 12 -37.06 -21.79 1.86
C LEU A 12 -36.12 -21.20 0.80
N TRP A 13 -36.01 -19.87 0.79
CA TRP A 13 -35.07 -19.14 -0.06
C TRP A 13 -34.03 -18.47 0.83
N ILE A 14 -32.75 -18.69 0.53
CA ILE A 14 -31.63 -18.10 1.25
C ILE A 14 -30.90 -17.20 0.27
N THR A 15 -30.72 -15.92 0.63
CA THR A 15 -29.99 -14.94 -0.18
C THR A 15 -28.75 -14.48 0.56
N THR A 16 -27.71 -14.16 -0.20
CA THR A 16 -26.44 -13.64 0.32
C THR A 16 -26.04 -12.43 -0.51
N LYS A 17 -25.49 -11.42 0.16
CA LYS A 17 -24.92 -10.22 -0.49
C LYS A 17 -23.43 -10.40 -0.80
N CYS A 18 -22.79 -11.44 -0.29
CA CYS A 18 -21.40 -11.73 -0.59
C CYS A 18 -21.29 -12.13 -2.06
N ALA A 19 -20.42 -11.46 -2.82
CA ALA A 19 -20.25 -11.71 -4.24
C ALA A 19 -19.71 -13.13 -4.54
N ASN A 20 -18.86 -13.67 -3.66
CA ASN A 20 -18.31 -15.01 -3.80
C ASN A 20 -18.25 -15.76 -2.45
N PRO A 21 -19.38 -16.32 -1.97
CA PRO A 21 -19.43 -17.08 -0.75
C PRO A 21 -18.89 -18.50 -0.97
N HIS A 22 -17.95 -18.94 -0.13
CA HIS A 22 -17.44 -20.30 -0.17
C HIS A 22 -18.28 -21.21 0.73
N TYR A 23 -19.02 -22.15 0.15
CA TYR A 23 -19.80 -23.13 0.90
C TYR A 23 -19.08 -24.48 0.96
N LEU A 24 -19.32 -25.25 2.02
CA LEU A 24 -18.84 -26.63 2.11
C LEU A 24 -19.59 -27.51 1.08
N PRO A 25 -18.97 -28.58 0.54
CA PRO A 25 -19.62 -29.50 -0.40
C PRO A 25 -20.96 -30.06 0.09
N GLU A 26 -21.11 -30.26 1.40
CA GLU A 26 -22.36 -30.73 2.03
C GLU A 26 -23.55 -29.80 1.79
N VAL A 27 -23.30 -28.48 1.69
CA VAL A 27 -24.34 -27.48 1.42
C VAL A 27 -24.79 -27.55 -0.04
N TYR A 28 -23.85 -27.73 -0.98
CA TYR A 28 -24.16 -27.89 -2.41
C TYR A 28 -25.01 -29.13 -2.70
N ILE A 29 -24.89 -30.18 -1.88
CA ILE A 29 -25.72 -31.39 -2.01
C ILE A 29 -27.15 -31.15 -1.50
N LYS A 30 -27.30 -30.34 -0.45
CA LYS A 30 -28.60 -30.11 0.22
C LYS A 30 -29.41 -28.97 -0.41
N VAL A 31 -28.76 -28.00 -1.04
CA VAL A 31 -29.39 -26.77 -1.53
C VAL A 31 -28.93 -26.47 -2.96
N THR A 32 -29.86 -26.12 -3.83
CA THR A 32 -29.54 -25.61 -5.17
C THR A 32 -29.09 -24.14 -5.08
N ILE A 33 -27.85 -23.87 -5.50
CA ILE A 33 -27.31 -22.51 -5.52
C ILE A 33 -27.59 -21.87 -6.88
N ILE A 34 -28.22 -20.69 -6.85
CA ILE A 34 -28.50 -19.87 -8.02
C ILE A 34 -27.56 -18.68 -7.98
N ASN A 35 -26.79 -18.49 -9.06
CA ASN A 35 -25.90 -17.35 -9.17
C ASN A 35 -26.62 -16.13 -9.73
N PHE A 36 -26.72 -15.06 -8.95
CA PHE A 36 -27.28 -13.76 -9.34
C PHE A 36 -26.22 -12.73 -9.71
N THR A 37 -24.93 -13.08 -9.81
CA THR A 37 -23.90 -12.16 -10.27
C THR A 37 -24.18 -11.74 -11.71
N VAL A 38 -24.30 -10.45 -11.96
CA VAL A 38 -24.50 -9.90 -13.31
C VAL A 38 -23.23 -10.12 -14.13
N THR A 39 -23.33 -10.83 -15.24
CA THR A 39 -22.22 -10.98 -16.19
C THR A 39 -22.05 -9.67 -16.98
N MET A 40 -20.85 -9.43 -17.53
CA MET A 40 -20.61 -8.23 -18.36
C MET A 40 -21.64 -8.09 -19.48
N THR A 41 -21.94 -9.19 -20.19
CA THR A 41 -22.99 -9.23 -21.22
C THR A 41 -24.38 -8.95 -20.67
N GLY A 42 -24.71 -9.46 -19.48
CA GLY A 42 -26.00 -9.20 -18.85
C GLY A 42 -26.14 -7.74 -18.40
N LEU A 43 -25.06 -7.12 -17.94
CA LEU A 43 -25.03 -5.70 -17.58
C LEU A 43 -25.11 -4.83 -18.83
N GLU A 44 -24.38 -5.17 -19.89
CA GLU A 44 -24.46 -4.51 -21.19
C GLU A 44 -25.90 -4.53 -21.71
N ASP A 45 -26.57 -5.69 -21.67
CA ASP A 45 -27.98 -5.81 -22.08
C ASP A 45 -28.93 -5.00 -21.20
N GLN A 46 -28.67 -4.95 -19.88
CA GLN A 46 -29.44 -4.12 -18.93
C GLN A 46 -29.27 -2.62 -19.22
N LEU A 47 -28.04 -2.16 -19.39
CA LEU A 47 -27.70 -0.77 -19.72
C LEU A 47 -28.20 -0.39 -21.12
N LEU A 48 -28.17 -1.32 -22.08
CA LEU A 48 -28.77 -1.12 -23.39
C LEU A 48 -30.29 -0.95 -23.29
N GLY A 49 -30.91 -1.53 -22.26
CA GLY A 49 -32.30 -1.27 -21.90
C GLY A 49 -32.57 0.19 -21.51
N ASP A 50 -31.59 0.90 -20.96
CA ASP A 50 -31.70 2.31 -20.58
C ASP A 50 -31.59 3.28 -21.76
N VAL A 51 -31.20 2.80 -22.96
CA VAL A 51 -31.29 3.54 -24.25
C VAL A 51 -32.70 4.06 -24.52
N LYS A 52 -33.72 3.53 -23.83
CA LYS A 52 -35.07 4.10 -23.69
C LYS A 52 -35.07 5.61 -23.47
N HIS A 53 -34.14 6.13 -22.67
CA HIS A 53 -34.06 7.55 -22.32
C HIS A 53 -33.39 8.39 -23.41
N GLU A 54 -32.44 7.82 -24.16
CA GLU A 54 -31.71 8.52 -25.23
C GLU A 54 -32.44 8.48 -26.58
N ARG A 55 -33.04 7.33 -26.94
CA ARG A 55 -33.70 7.07 -28.23
C ARG A 55 -34.99 6.25 -28.05
N PRO A 56 -36.09 6.86 -27.58
CA PRO A 56 -37.35 6.17 -27.35
C PRO A 56 -37.99 5.62 -28.66
N ASP A 57 -37.68 6.23 -29.81
CA ASP A 57 -38.17 5.85 -31.14
C ASP A 57 -37.72 4.44 -31.58
N ILE A 58 -36.50 4.04 -31.20
CA ILE A 58 -35.92 2.75 -31.57
C ILE A 58 -36.50 1.64 -30.69
N GLU A 59 -36.72 1.92 -29.40
CA GLU A 59 -37.31 0.95 -28.47
C GLU A 59 -38.76 0.61 -28.81
N GLU A 60 -39.59 1.60 -29.18
CA GLU A 60 -40.97 1.31 -29.63
C GLU A 60 -40.98 0.40 -30.87
N LYS A 61 -40.06 0.63 -31.81
CA LYS A 61 -39.92 -0.23 -33.00
C LYS A 61 -39.47 -1.63 -32.62
N LYS A 62 -38.48 -1.77 -31.74
CA LYS A 62 -38.01 -3.07 -31.22
C LYS A 62 -39.15 -3.82 -30.53
N ASN A 63 -39.91 -3.18 -29.64
CA ASN A 63 -41.01 -3.82 -28.93
C ASN A 63 -42.13 -4.27 -29.89
N ARG A 64 -42.46 -3.47 -30.91
CA ARG A 64 -43.40 -3.90 -31.97
C ARG A 64 -42.85 -5.10 -32.75
N LEU A 65 -41.59 -5.07 -33.16
CA LEU A 65 -40.93 -6.16 -33.88
C LEU A 65 -40.85 -7.45 -33.07
N VAL A 66 -40.59 -7.38 -31.76
CA VAL A 66 -40.55 -8.56 -30.88
C VAL A 66 -41.93 -9.22 -30.79
N VAL A 67 -43.00 -8.43 -30.68
CA VAL A 67 -44.38 -8.94 -30.70
C VAL A 67 -44.70 -9.59 -32.05
N THR A 68 -44.34 -8.94 -33.16
CA THR A 68 -44.52 -9.51 -34.51
C THR A 68 -43.71 -10.79 -34.70
N MET A 69 -42.44 -10.81 -34.30
CA MET A 69 -41.58 -12.01 -34.37
C MET A 69 -42.10 -13.17 -33.54
N ALA A 70 -42.72 -12.90 -32.38
CA ALA A 70 -43.35 -13.95 -31.57
C ALA A 70 -44.59 -14.52 -32.27
N GLN A 71 -45.37 -13.68 -32.96
CA GLN A 71 -46.49 -14.12 -33.81
C GLN A 71 -45.98 -14.92 -35.02
N ASP A 72 -44.92 -14.46 -35.68
CA ASP A 72 -44.31 -15.12 -36.83
C ASP A 72 -43.70 -16.48 -36.44
N LYS A 73 -43.02 -16.58 -35.28
CA LYS A 73 -42.52 -17.87 -34.75
C LYS A 73 -43.66 -18.85 -34.45
N LYS A 74 -44.79 -18.35 -33.94
CA LYS A 74 -45.98 -19.18 -33.73
C LYS A 74 -46.52 -19.70 -35.06
N GLN A 75 -46.63 -18.84 -36.07
CA GLN A 75 -47.06 -19.24 -37.42
C GLN A 75 -46.08 -20.22 -38.08
N LEU A 76 -44.77 -20.02 -37.92
CA LEU A 76 -43.73 -20.94 -38.39
C LEU A 76 -43.86 -22.30 -37.73
N LYS A 77 -44.10 -22.36 -36.42
CA LYS A 77 -44.34 -23.61 -35.71
C LYS A 77 -45.60 -24.32 -36.19
N ASP A 78 -46.68 -23.56 -36.41
CA ASP A 78 -47.93 -24.09 -36.98
C ASP A 78 -47.72 -24.62 -38.42
N ILE A 79 -46.82 -24.01 -39.19
CA ILE A 79 -46.43 -24.46 -40.53
C ILE A 79 -45.47 -25.67 -40.47
N GLU A 80 -44.52 -25.70 -39.55
CA GLU A 80 -43.62 -26.84 -39.29
C GLU A 80 -44.40 -28.06 -38.86
N ASP A 81 -45.36 -27.94 -37.93
CA ASP A 81 -46.25 -29.02 -37.54
C ASP A 81 -47.04 -29.55 -38.77
N ARG A 82 -47.40 -28.66 -39.69
CA ARG A 82 -48.08 -28.98 -40.96
C ARG A 82 -47.15 -29.58 -42.03
N ILE A 83 -45.86 -29.28 -41.98
CA ILE A 83 -44.83 -29.85 -42.86
C ILE A 83 -44.35 -31.20 -42.31
N LEU A 84 -44.21 -31.37 -41.00
CA LEU A 84 -43.98 -32.65 -40.33
C LEU A 84 -45.10 -33.64 -40.66
N GLN A 85 -46.34 -33.15 -40.74
CA GLN A 85 -47.46 -33.92 -41.26
C GLN A 85 -47.22 -34.40 -42.72
N LYS A 86 -46.70 -33.54 -43.60
CA LYS A 86 -46.42 -33.86 -45.02
C LYS A 86 -45.11 -34.64 -45.26
N LEU A 87 -44.11 -34.47 -44.41
CA LEU A 87 -42.85 -35.21 -44.43
C LEU A 87 -43.03 -36.62 -43.88
N SER A 88 -43.98 -36.83 -42.96
CA SER A 88 -44.44 -38.19 -42.63
C SER A 88 -44.99 -38.95 -43.85
N GLU A 89 -45.37 -38.23 -44.91
CA GLU A 89 -45.89 -38.76 -46.17
C GLU A 89 -44.83 -38.83 -47.30
N SER A 90 -43.62 -38.28 -47.13
CA SER A 90 -42.62 -38.24 -48.22
C SER A 90 -41.19 -38.58 -47.77
N SER A 91 -40.62 -39.64 -48.34
CA SER A 91 -39.27 -40.13 -48.09
C SER A 91 -38.25 -39.63 -49.13
N GLY A 92 -37.29 -38.78 -48.73
CA GLY A 92 -36.18 -38.34 -49.60
C GLY A 92 -35.12 -37.49 -48.88
N ASN A 93 -33.86 -37.57 -49.35
CA ASN A 93 -32.59 -37.43 -48.61
C ASN A 93 -32.01 -35.99 -48.51
N VAL A 94 -31.33 -35.66 -47.39
CA VAL A 94 -30.84 -34.33 -46.96
C VAL A 94 -29.30 -34.31 -46.84
N LEU A 95 -28.57 -34.43 -47.96
CA LEU A 95 -27.10 -34.61 -47.91
C LEU A 95 -26.26 -33.64 -48.76
N ASP A 96 -26.84 -32.56 -49.29
CA ASP A 96 -26.11 -31.58 -50.12
C ASP A 96 -25.91 -30.22 -49.42
N ASP A 97 -25.56 -30.20 -48.13
CA ASP A 97 -25.32 -28.94 -47.39
C ASP A 97 -23.84 -28.51 -47.45
N GLU A 98 -23.47 -27.83 -48.54
CA GLU A 98 -22.20 -27.11 -48.70
C GLU A 98 -22.01 -25.99 -47.65
N GLY A 99 -23.08 -25.55 -46.96
CA GLY A 99 -23.03 -24.51 -45.93
C GLY A 99 -22.29 -24.92 -44.64
N LEU A 100 -22.21 -26.22 -44.33
CA LEU A 100 -21.50 -26.69 -43.14
C LEU A 100 -19.97 -26.58 -43.29
N ILE A 101 -19.47 -26.63 -44.53
CA ILE A 101 -18.04 -26.58 -44.86
C ILE A 101 -17.52 -25.13 -44.85
N ASP A 102 -18.30 -24.16 -45.34
CA ASP A 102 -17.93 -22.73 -45.34
C ASP A 102 -17.99 -22.09 -43.95
N THR A 103 -18.85 -22.60 -43.06
CA THR A 103 -18.95 -22.12 -41.68
C THR A 103 -17.74 -22.57 -40.84
N LEU A 104 -17.19 -23.75 -41.12
CA LEU A 104 -15.98 -24.30 -40.49
C LEU A 104 -14.70 -23.62 -41.00
N ALA A 105 -14.65 -23.22 -42.29
CA ALA A 105 -13.53 -22.46 -42.86
C ALA A 105 -13.44 -21.02 -42.30
N SER A 106 -14.58 -20.38 -42.09
CA SER A 106 -14.70 -19.02 -41.54
C SER A 106 -14.27 -18.93 -40.06
N SER A 107 -14.54 -19.97 -39.26
CA SER A 107 -14.17 -20.03 -37.84
C SER A 107 -12.65 -20.15 -37.60
N ASN A 108 -11.93 -20.85 -38.49
CA ASN A 108 -10.49 -21.09 -38.37
C ASN A 108 -9.64 -19.85 -38.75
N ALA A 109 -10.15 -18.99 -39.65
CA ALA A 109 -9.52 -17.74 -40.03
C ALA A 109 -9.59 -16.67 -38.91
N THR A 110 -10.76 -16.53 -38.27
CA THR A 110 -10.96 -15.57 -37.17
C THR A 110 -10.15 -15.94 -35.92
N SER A 111 -9.99 -17.24 -35.64
CA SER A 111 -9.15 -17.74 -34.53
C SER A 111 -7.66 -17.40 -34.69
N LYS A 112 -7.13 -17.40 -35.92
CA LYS A 112 -5.73 -17.01 -36.20
C LYS A 112 -5.50 -15.50 -36.05
N ILE A 113 -6.47 -14.67 -36.46
CA ILE A 113 -6.37 -13.22 -36.37
C ILE A 113 -6.37 -12.74 -34.90
N ILE A 114 -7.19 -13.37 -34.05
CA ILE A 114 -7.25 -13.05 -32.62
C ILE A 114 -5.92 -13.38 -31.92
N LYS A 115 -5.28 -14.52 -32.24
CA LYS A 115 -3.97 -14.89 -31.67
C LYS A 115 -2.86 -13.89 -32.03
N VAL A 116 -2.82 -13.44 -33.29
CA VAL A 116 -1.81 -12.47 -33.76
C VAL A 116 -2.01 -11.08 -33.12
N SER A 117 -3.26 -10.66 -32.89
CA SER A 117 -3.57 -9.41 -32.17
C SER A 117 -3.15 -9.47 -30.69
N GLN A 118 -3.37 -10.63 -30.06
CA GLN A 118 -2.98 -10.87 -28.67
C GLN A 118 -1.45 -10.86 -28.48
N ASP A 119 -0.70 -11.44 -29.41
CA ASP A 119 0.76 -11.48 -29.36
C ASP A 119 1.42 -10.12 -29.62
N LYS A 120 0.86 -9.30 -30.53
CA LYS A 120 1.30 -7.91 -30.71
C LYS A 120 1.08 -7.06 -29.45
N SER A 121 -0.09 -7.21 -28.81
CA SER A 121 -0.40 -6.51 -27.55
C SER A 121 0.56 -6.92 -26.42
N LYS A 122 0.91 -8.22 -26.34
CA LYS A 122 1.90 -8.72 -25.38
C LYS A 122 3.32 -8.23 -25.66
N GLN A 123 3.74 -8.17 -26.93
CA GLN A 123 5.06 -7.68 -27.33
C GLN A 123 5.24 -6.18 -27.11
N THR A 124 4.20 -5.37 -27.34
CA THR A 124 4.21 -3.96 -26.97
C THR A 124 4.27 -3.81 -25.45
N LEU A 125 3.54 -4.61 -24.66
CA LEU A 125 3.65 -4.52 -23.20
C LEU A 125 5.02 -4.95 -22.64
N THR A 126 5.72 -5.91 -23.27
CA THR A 126 7.06 -6.34 -22.82
C THR A 126 8.20 -5.40 -23.21
N THR A 127 8.08 -4.67 -24.33
CA THR A 127 9.09 -3.68 -24.74
C THR A 127 9.06 -2.41 -23.88
N TRP A 128 7.92 -2.07 -23.29
CA TRP A 128 7.79 -0.88 -22.43
C TRP A 128 8.18 -1.11 -20.96
N LYS A 129 8.07 -2.34 -20.45
CA LYS A 129 8.38 -2.69 -19.05
C LYS A 129 9.79 -2.28 -18.56
N PRO A 130 10.87 -2.41 -19.34
CA PRO A 130 12.20 -2.05 -18.85
C PRO A 130 12.58 -0.58 -19.09
N LEU A 131 11.92 0.15 -20.02
CA LEU A 131 12.47 1.39 -20.56
C LEU A 131 11.97 2.69 -19.90
N ALA A 132 10.93 2.65 -19.05
CA ALA A 132 10.42 3.87 -18.45
C ALA A 132 9.61 3.66 -17.16
N GLN A 133 10.15 2.97 -16.15
CA GLN A 133 9.49 2.88 -14.84
C GLN A 133 9.18 4.26 -14.22
N GLU A 134 9.91 5.30 -14.63
CA GLU A 134 9.78 6.67 -14.13
C GLU A 134 8.76 7.50 -14.92
N MET A 135 8.54 7.19 -16.20
CA MET A 135 7.62 7.97 -17.05
C MET A 135 6.23 7.34 -17.17
N VAL A 136 5.97 6.19 -16.53
CA VAL A 136 4.69 5.48 -16.67
C VAL A 136 3.52 6.39 -16.29
N GLN A 137 3.59 7.08 -15.15
CA GLN A 137 2.51 7.96 -14.71
C GLN A 137 2.21 9.08 -15.73
N ARG A 138 3.24 9.80 -16.20
CA ARG A 138 3.08 10.87 -17.21
C ARG A 138 2.58 10.33 -18.54
N ALA A 139 3.10 9.19 -18.98
CA ALA A 139 2.67 8.55 -20.21
C ALA A 139 1.21 8.11 -20.14
N THR A 140 0.80 7.51 -19.02
CA THR A 140 -0.59 7.10 -18.77
C THR A 140 -1.53 8.32 -18.73
N LEU A 141 -1.15 9.39 -18.04
CA LEU A 141 -1.96 10.63 -18.02
C LEU A 141 -2.08 11.26 -19.41
N ASN A 142 -1.00 11.29 -20.19
CA ASN A 142 -1.03 11.80 -21.57
C ASN A 142 -1.91 10.92 -22.47
N MET A 143 -1.80 9.60 -22.33
CA MET A 143 -2.66 8.65 -23.06
C MET A 143 -4.14 8.86 -22.70
N LEU A 144 -4.46 8.96 -21.41
CA LEU A 144 -5.82 9.24 -20.94
C LEU A 144 -6.33 10.60 -21.43
N GLY A 145 -5.46 11.62 -21.48
CA GLY A 145 -5.81 12.93 -22.03
C GLY A 145 -6.17 12.89 -23.51
N VAL A 146 -5.56 12.00 -24.29
CA VAL A 146 -5.87 11.77 -25.70
C VAL A 146 -7.17 10.98 -25.87
N GLU A 147 -7.38 9.92 -25.09
CA GLU A 147 -8.52 9.00 -25.24
C GLU A 147 -9.82 9.52 -24.59
N MET A 148 -9.74 10.17 -23.41
CA MET A 148 -10.90 10.55 -22.59
C MET A 148 -11.05 12.07 -22.36
N CYS A 149 -10.19 12.90 -22.98
CA CYS A 149 -10.02 14.35 -22.80
C CYS A 149 -9.07 14.78 -21.66
N ALA A 150 -8.43 15.95 -21.84
CA ALA A 150 -7.37 16.49 -20.97
C ALA A 150 -7.77 16.72 -19.49
N GLY A 151 -9.06 16.73 -19.17
CA GLY A 151 -9.56 16.94 -17.80
C GLY A 151 -9.62 15.70 -16.91
N PHE A 152 -9.56 14.49 -17.47
CA PHE A 152 -9.80 13.24 -16.72
C PHE A 152 -8.75 12.97 -15.62
N GLY A 153 -7.52 13.48 -15.81
CA GLY A 153 -6.41 13.34 -14.86
C GLY A 153 -6.30 14.43 -13.80
N GLN A 154 -7.12 15.48 -13.87
CA GLN A 154 -7.09 16.59 -12.92
C GLN A 154 -8.22 16.43 -11.90
N LEU A 155 -7.88 16.44 -10.61
CA LEU A 155 -8.88 16.52 -9.55
C LEU A 155 -9.60 17.87 -9.67
N GLY A 156 -10.87 17.83 -10.07
CA GLY A 156 -11.73 19.01 -10.08
C GLY A 156 -11.93 19.56 -8.67
N THR A 157 -12.09 20.89 -8.56
CA THR A 157 -12.56 21.49 -7.31
C THR A 157 -14.04 21.13 -7.14
N VAL A 158 -14.32 20.17 -6.26
CA VAL A 158 -15.71 19.73 -6.02
C VAL A 158 -16.38 20.70 -5.05
N SER A 159 -17.44 21.36 -5.51
CA SER A 159 -18.27 22.21 -4.64
C SER A 159 -19.31 21.35 -3.89
N MET A 160 -19.68 21.76 -2.68
CA MET A 160 -20.76 21.08 -1.95
C MET A 160 -22.10 21.18 -2.69
N GLU A 161 -22.28 22.20 -3.52
CA GLU A 161 -23.51 22.43 -4.27
C GLU A 161 -23.71 21.39 -5.38
N ASP A 162 -22.63 20.94 -6.03
CA ASP A 162 -22.71 19.88 -7.03
C ASP A 162 -23.00 18.53 -6.38
N ILE A 163 -22.35 18.25 -5.23
CA ILE A 163 -22.64 17.04 -4.45
C ILE A 163 -24.10 17.01 -4.00
N TYR A 164 -24.62 18.15 -3.54
CA TYR A 164 -25.98 18.22 -3.05
C TYR A 164 -27.03 17.87 -4.12
N LYS A 165 -26.77 18.20 -5.39
CA LYS A 165 -27.64 17.82 -6.53
C LYS A 165 -27.70 16.31 -6.71
N ASP A 166 -26.60 15.62 -6.44
CA ASP A 166 -26.51 14.16 -6.56
C ASP A 166 -27.03 13.43 -5.31
N THR A 167 -27.09 14.10 -4.16
CA THR A 167 -27.61 13.50 -2.92
C THR A 167 -29.13 13.41 -2.87
N ASP A 168 -29.63 12.24 -2.49
CA ASP A 168 -31.05 11.96 -2.28
C ASP A 168 -31.32 11.56 -0.82
N ARG A 169 -32.60 11.46 -0.43
CA ARG A 169 -33.03 10.99 0.90
C ARG A 169 -32.61 9.54 1.20
N LYS A 170 -32.33 8.76 0.15
CA LYS A 170 -31.99 7.33 0.23
C LYS A 170 -30.49 7.07 0.19
N THR A 171 -29.73 7.93 -0.47
CA THR A 171 -28.30 7.73 -0.74
C THR A 171 -27.46 8.55 0.25
N PRO A 172 -26.81 7.90 1.24
CA PRO A 172 -25.97 8.63 2.17
C PRO A 172 -24.73 9.19 1.46
N CYS A 173 -24.26 10.36 1.91
CA CYS A 173 -23.01 10.96 1.45
C CYS A 173 -21.89 10.64 2.46
N ILE A 174 -20.80 10.05 1.98
CA ILE A 174 -19.68 9.56 2.78
C ILE A 174 -18.46 10.41 2.47
N PHE A 175 -18.07 11.22 3.45
CA PHE A 175 -16.82 11.94 3.48
C PHE A 175 -15.70 11.02 3.97
N VAL A 176 -14.87 10.59 3.03
CA VAL A 176 -13.65 9.84 3.33
C VAL A 176 -12.59 10.85 3.78
N LEU A 177 -12.28 10.78 5.08
CA LEU A 177 -11.34 11.69 5.72
C LEU A 177 -9.90 11.33 5.35
N SER A 178 -9.08 12.36 5.13
CA SER A 178 -7.64 12.26 5.02
C SER A 178 -6.98 13.08 6.13
N ALA A 179 -5.73 12.75 6.49
CA ALA A 179 -5.05 13.43 7.58
C ALA A 179 -4.89 14.93 7.26
N GLY A 180 -5.50 15.80 8.09
CA GLY A 180 -5.40 17.26 7.93
C GLY A 180 -6.40 17.90 6.95
N ALA A 181 -7.37 17.13 6.44
CA ALA A 181 -8.49 17.67 5.67
C ALA A 181 -9.83 17.09 6.17
N ASP A 182 -10.66 17.97 6.73
CA ASP A 182 -12.03 17.64 7.16
C ASP A 182 -13.03 18.46 6.32
N PRO A 183 -13.88 17.81 5.50
CA PRO A 183 -14.90 18.48 4.70
C PRO A 183 -16.11 18.95 5.54
N THR A 184 -16.17 18.65 6.84
CA THR A 184 -17.27 19.11 7.71
C THR A 184 -17.45 20.63 7.66
N GLY A 185 -16.34 21.39 7.63
CA GLY A 185 -16.41 22.84 7.54
C GLY A 185 -17.08 23.35 6.26
N MET A 186 -16.92 22.63 5.15
CA MET A 186 -17.58 22.94 3.88
C MET A 186 -19.09 22.70 3.97
N LEU A 187 -19.51 21.58 4.58
CA LEU A 187 -20.91 21.26 4.81
C LEU A 187 -21.59 22.27 5.75
N LEU A 188 -20.92 22.70 6.82
CA LEU A 188 -21.45 23.69 7.76
C LEU A 188 -21.68 25.05 7.10
N ARG A 189 -20.75 25.50 6.26
CA ARG A 189 -20.90 26.74 5.48
C ARG A 189 -22.08 26.62 4.50
N PHE A 190 -22.16 25.50 3.78
CA PHE A 190 -23.26 25.25 2.85
C PHE A 190 -24.63 25.18 3.54
N ALA A 191 -24.72 24.56 4.71
CA ALA A 191 -25.95 24.54 5.51
C ALA A 191 -26.38 25.95 5.94
N LYS A 192 -25.42 26.84 6.24
CA LYS A 192 -25.69 28.24 6.53
C LYS A 192 -26.23 28.99 5.32
N ASP A 193 -25.63 28.80 4.16
CA ASP A 193 -26.05 29.44 2.91
C ASP A 193 -27.47 29.00 2.50
N ARG A 194 -27.85 27.76 2.80
CA ARG A 194 -29.19 27.19 2.56
C ARG A 194 -30.19 27.45 3.69
N GLN A 195 -29.82 28.13 4.78
CA GLN A 195 -30.63 28.33 5.99
C GLN A 195 -31.07 27.03 6.70
N PHE A 196 -30.30 25.95 6.56
CA PHE A 196 -30.52 24.65 7.21
C PHE A 196 -29.64 24.43 8.46
N SER A 197 -28.89 25.45 8.91
CA SER A 197 -28.00 25.34 10.07
C SER A 197 -28.69 24.84 11.34
N ASP A 198 -29.89 25.34 11.65
CA ASP A 198 -30.64 24.95 12.86
C ASP A 198 -31.25 23.54 12.75
N ARG A 199 -31.32 22.99 11.53
CA ARG A 199 -31.87 21.67 11.20
C ARG A 199 -30.78 20.65 10.87
N LEU A 200 -29.51 21.01 11.07
CA LEU A 200 -28.37 20.12 10.90
C LEU A 200 -27.93 19.60 12.26
N HIS A 201 -28.13 18.31 12.48
CA HIS A 201 -27.74 17.64 13.72
C HIS A 201 -26.39 16.96 13.55
N LEU A 202 -25.42 17.32 14.38
CA LEU A 202 -24.08 16.72 14.38
C LEU A 202 -23.92 15.75 15.55
N ILE A 203 -23.43 14.54 15.29
CA ILE A 203 -23.03 13.57 16.32
C ILE A 203 -21.64 13.05 16.00
N SER A 204 -20.69 13.22 16.93
CA SER A 204 -19.40 12.55 16.85
C SER A 204 -19.50 11.13 17.43
N LEU A 205 -19.30 10.12 16.59
CA LEU A 205 -19.34 8.73 16.98
C LEU A 205 -18.05 8.34 17.72
N GLY A 206 -18.25 7.72 18.88
CA GLY A 206 -17.22 7.12 19.72
C GLY A 206 -17.82 5.91 20.44
N GLN A 207 -17.13 5.44 21.48
CA GLN A 207 -17.60 4.29 22.25
C GLN A 207 -18.99 4.58 22.86
N GLY A 208 -19.99 3.76 22.52
CA GLY A 208 -21.35 3.85 23.08
C GLY A 208 -22.29 4.89 22.45
N GLN A 209 -21.89 5.60 21.39
CA GLN A 209 -22.74 6.63 20.75
C GLN A 209 -23.69 6.09 19.66
N GLY A 210 -23.57 4.83 19.27
CA GLY A 210 -24.41 4.19 18.24
C GLY A 210 -25.92 4.33 18.48
N PRO A 211 -26.46 3.96 19.66
CA PRO A 211 -27.91 4.07 19.93
C PRO A 211 -28.44 5.50 19.86
N ARG A 212 -27.63 6.50 20.22
CA ARG A 212 -27.99 7.92 20.11
C ARG A 212 -28.10 8.34 18.64
N ALA A 213 -27.19 7.86 17.80
CA ALA A 213 -27.24 8.09 16.36
C ALA A 213 -28.47 7.44 15.72
N GLU A 214 -28.84 6.22 16.13
CA GLU A 214 -30.06 5.55 15.65
C GLU A 214 -31.32 6.36 15.98
N ALA A 215 -31.48 6.78 17.24
CA ALA A 215 -32.62 7.58 17.66
C ALA A 215 -32.72 8.91 16.88
N LEU A 216 -31.58 9.57 16.65
CA LEU A 216 -31.54 10.82 15.90
C LEU A 216 -31.93 10.60 14.43
N ILE A 217 -31.45 9.52 13.81
CA ILE A 217 -31.78 9.18 12.43
C ILE A 217 -33.30 8.96 12.30
N GLU A 218 -33.93 8.20 13.19
CA GLU A 218 -35.39 7.97 13.11
C GLU A 218 -36.21 9.25 13.26
N VAL A 219 -35.84 10.13 14.20
CA VAL A 219 -36.51 11.44 14.37
C VAL A 219 -36.28 12.35 13.15
N SER A 220 -35.07 12.33 12.60
CA SER A 220 -34.70 13.22 11.48
C SER A 220 -35.34 12.76 10.17
N LYS A 221 -35.57 11.46 9.97
CA LYS A 221 -36.28 10.91 8.80
C LYS A 221 -37.70 11.47 8.68
N THR A 222 -38.42 11.55 9.81
CA THR A 222 -39.80 12.06 9.83
C THR A 222 -39.87 13.57 9.73
N ASN A 223 -38.88 14.28 10.28
CA ASN A 223 -38.83 15.74 10.26
C ASN A 223 -38.23 16.30 8.96
N GLY A 224 -37.43 15.51 8.26
CA GLY A 224 -36.69 15.94 7.07
C GLY A 224 -35.44 16.76 7.39
N ASP A 225 -34.84 16.54 8.56
CA ASP A 225 -33.63 17.23 9.03
C ASP A 225 -32.35 16.60 8.47
N TRP A 226 -31.22 17.30 8.53
CA TRP A 226 -29.94 16.77 8.07
C TRP A 226 -29.16 16.18 9.25
N VAL A 227 -28.56 15.02 9.04
CA VAL A 227 -27.76 14.34 10.07
C VAL A 227 -26.34 14.15 9.59
N LEU A 228 -25.37 14.63 10.37
CA LEU A 228 -23.95 14.39 10.16
C LEU A 228 -23.38 13.51 11.27
N LEU A 229 -22.99 12.28 10.91
CA LEU A 229 -22.29 11.37 11.81
C LEU A 229 -20.78 11.51 11.60
N GLN A 230 -20.07 11.97 12.61
CA GLN A 230 -18.62 12.12 12.54
C GLN A 230 -17.89 10.90 13.05
N ASN A 231 -16.71 10.62 12.49
CA ASN A 231 -15.79 9.59 12.97
C ASN A 231 -16.39 8.17 13.02
N CYS A 232 -17.16 7.79 12.00
CA CYS A 232 -17.88 6.51 11.98
C CYS A 232 -16.95 5.31 12.23
N HIS A 233 -15.75 5.26 11.63
CA HIS A 233 -14.73 4.24 11.89
C HIS A 233 -14.50 3.92 13.39
N LEU A 234 -14.61 4.89 14.31
CA LEU A 234 -14.42 4.62 15.74
C LEU A 234 -15.51 3.70 16.33
N ALA A 235 -16.69 3.61 15.71
CA ALA A 235 -17.82 2.81 16.16
C ALA A 235 -17.90 1.44 15.45
N LYS A 236 -16.79 0.68 15.46
CA LYS A 236 -16.68 -0.64 14.78
C LYS A 236 -17.82 -1.60 15.10
N SER A 237 -18.25 -1.70 16.35
CA SER A 237 -19.32 -2.63 16.78
C SER A 237 -20.71 -2.24 16.28
N TRP A 238 -20.93 -0.97 15.93
CA TRP A 238 -22.22 -0.45 15.50
C TRP A 238 -22.41 -0.47 13.97
N MET A 239 -21.33 -0.69 13.21
CA MET A 239 -21.35 -0.73 11.74
C MET A 239 -22.43 -1.65 11.13
N PRO A 240 -22.68 -2.87 11.65
CA PRO A 240 -23.74 -3.73 11.12
C PRO A 240 -25.16 -3.13 11.31
N ALA A 241 -25.36 -2.39 12.40
CA ALA A 241 -26.65 -1.72 12.66
C ALA A 241 -26.83 -0.51 11.74
N LEU A 242 -25.76 0.26 11.49
CA LEU A 242 -25.75 1.34 10.50
C LEU A 242 -26.10 0.81 9.11
N GLU A 243 -25.48 -0.30 8.68
CA GLU A 243 -25.79 -0.97 7.41
C GLU A 243 -27.28 -1.30 7.28
N LYS A 244 -27.85 -1.94 8.30
CA LYS A 244 -29.28 -2.24 8.35
C LYS A 244 -30.15 -0.98 8.21
N LYS A 245 -29.77 0.10 8.89
CA LYS A 245 -30.51 1.37 8.85
C LYS A 245 -30.46 2.08 7.49
N VAL A 246 -29.31 2.02 6.81
CA VAL A 246 -29.17 2.56 5.45
C VAL A 246 -29.98 1.75 4.44
N ASP A 247 -30.05 0.43 4.60
CA ASP A 247 -30.92 -0.41 3.76
C ASP A 247 -32.41 -0.12 4.01
N GLU A 248 -32.81 0.08 5.27
CA GLU A 248 -34.18 0.47 5.64
C GLU A 248 -34.56 1.82 4.98
N LEU A 249 -33.66 2.79 4.93
CA LEU A 249 -33.89 4.10 4.28
C LEU A 249 -34.26 3.99 2.80
N ALA A 250 -33.77 2.99 2.07
CA ALA A 250 -34.05 2.84 0.65
C ALA A 250 -35.50 2.39 0.36
N THR A 251 -36.07 1.63 1.30
CA THR A 251 -37.39 0.98 1.19
C THR A 251 -38.49 1.74 1.93
N ASP A 252 -38.12 2.54 2.94
CA ASP A 252 -39.07 3.26 3.78
C ASP A 252 -39.69 4.47 3.05
N VAL A 253 -41.02 4.45 2.93
CA VAL A 253 -41.81 5.50 2.26
C VAL A 253 -41.96 6.74 3.14
N THR A 254 -41.80 6.60 4.47
CA THR A 254 -42.03 7.66 5.45
C THR A 254 -40.95 8.74 5.48
N VAL A 255 -39.81 8.51 4.81
CA VAL A 255 -38.67 9.43 4.77
C VAL A 255 -39.02 10.69 3.98
N VAL A 256 -38.91 11.85 4.60
CA VAL A 256 -39.17 13.14 3.93
C VAL A 256 -38.09 13.43 2.88
N ASP A 257 -38.48 14.06 1.76
CA ASP A 257 -37.59 14.34 0.63
C ASP A 257 -36.42 15.29 0.96
N SER A 258 -36.56 16.12 2.01
CA SER A 258 -35.50 17.02 2.48
C SER A 258 -34.45 16.34 3.37
N PHE A 259 -34.71 15.12 3.84
CA PHE A 259 -33.78 14.38 4.72
C PHE A 259 -32.47 14.09 3.98
N ARG A 260 -31.33 14.31 4.65
CA ARG A 260 -30.01 13.96 4.13
C ARG A 260 -29.14 13.36 5.23
N LEU A 261 -28.44 12.28 4.90
CA LEU A 261 -27.52 11.60 5.80
C LEU A 261 -26.08 11.76 5.31
N PHE A 262 -25.24 12.37 6.15
CA PHE A 262 -23.82 12.58 5.92
C PHE A 262 -23.00 11.76 6.91
N LEU A 263 -21.98 11.06 6.43
CA LEU A 263 -21.10 10.21 7.22
C LEU A 263 -19.66 10.68 7.02
N THR A 264 -18.89 10.88 8.08
CA THR A 264 -17.42 11.06 7.96
C THR A 264 -16.69 9.87 8.54
N SER A 265 -15.69 9.37 7.83
CA SER A 265 -14.90 8.24 8.28
C SER A 265 -13.52 8.22 7.65
N PHE A 266 -12.50 7.84 8.42
CA PHE A 266 -11.26 7.36 7.80
C PHE A 266 -11.52 6.02 7.10
N PRO A 267 -10.76 5.69 6.03
CA PRO A 267 -10.81 4.37 5.39
C PRO A 267 -10.60 3.25 6.42
N ALA A 268 -11.54 2.31 6.49
CA ALA A 268 -11.50 1.20 7.43
C ALA A 268 -11.95 -0.09 6.75
N ALA A 269 -11.18 -1.18 6.91
CA ALA A 269 -11.45 -2.46 6.24
C ALA A 269 -12.77 -3.14 6.67
N TYR A 270 -13.30 -2.79 7.84
CA TYR A 270 -14.58 -3.30 8.38
C TYR A 270 -15.77 -2.38 8.08
N PHE A 271 -15.57 -1.30 7.32
CA PHE A 271 -16.66 -0.41 6.96
C PHE A 271 -17.66 -1.16 6.05
N PRO A 272 -18.98 -1.07 6.28
CA PRO A 272 -19.95 -1.85 5.52
C PRO A 272 -19.89 -1.60 4.01
N VAL A 273 -19.73 -2.67 3.25
CA VAL A 273 -19.57 -2.62 1.78
C VAL A 273 -20.84 -2.12 1.11
N THR A 274 -22.02 -2.46 1.64
CA THR A 274 -23.33 -2.02 1.13
C THR A 274 -23.53 -0.52 1.26
N VAL A 275 -23.18 0.05 2.42
CA VAL A 275 -23.23 1.50 2.67
C VAL A 275 -22.26 2.22 1.73
N LEU A 276 -21.08 1.65 1.51
CA LEU A 276 -20.18 2.15 0.48
C LEU A 276 -20.83 2.04 -0.90
N GLN A 277 -21.23 0.86 -1.38
CA GLN A 277 -21.81 0.68 -2.71
C GLN A 277 -22.96 1.66 -3.01
N ASN A 278 -23.91 1.80 -2.08
CA ASN A 278 -25.10 2.64 -2.24
C ASN A 278 -24.88 4.14 -1.96
N GLY A 279 -23.79 4.50 -1.27
CA GLY A 279 -23.50 5.88 -0.89
C GLY A 279 -22.69 6.64 -1.93
N ILE A 280 -22.77 7.97 -1.90
CA ILE A 280 -21.88 8.86 -2.65
C ILE A 280 -20.60 9.03 -1.83
N LYS A 281 -19.43 8.90 -2.45
CA LYS A 281 -18.14 8.99 -1.75
C LYS A 281 -17.43 10.24 -2.19
N LEU A 282 -17.04 11.07 -1.23
CA LEU A 282 -16.18 12.22 -1.45
C LEU A 282 -14.89 12.04 -0.67
N THR A 283 -13.78 12.09 -1.38
CA THR A 283 -12.45 12.24 -0.79
C THR A 283 -12.04 13.70 -0.92
N ASN A 284 -11.78 14.37 0.20
CA ASN A 284 -11.10 15.66 0.20
C ASN A 284 -9.64 15.40 0.58
N GLU A 285 -8.75 15.43 -0.41
CA GLU A 285 -7.32 15.36 -0.15
C GLU A 285 -6.76 16.78 0.07
N PRO A 286 -5.87 16.99 1.05
CA PRO A 286 -5.15 18.24 1.13
C PRO A 286 -4.41 18.47 -0.19
N PRO A 287 -4.45 19.69 -0.74
CA PRO A 287 -3.89 19.93 -2.05
C PRO A 287 -2.38 19.65 -2.02
N LYS A 288 -1.92 18.81 -2.94
CA LYS A 288 -0.50 18.46 -3.06
C LYS A 288 0.26 19.62 -3.70
N GLY A 289 1.42 19.96 -3.13
CA GLY A 289 2.31 21.00 -3.67
C GLY A 289 2.45 22.24 -2.78
N ILE A 290 3.58 22.93 -2.92
CA ILE A 290 3.93 24.08 -2.08
C ILE A 290 2.98 25.24 -2.31
N ARG A 291 2.63 25.53 -3.57
CA ARG A 291 1.73 26.63 -3.94
C ARG A 291 0.40 26.59 -3.18
N ALA A 292 -0.30 25.46 -3.23
CA ALA A 292 -1.61 25.35 -2.60
C ALA A 292 -1.52 25.38 -1.06
N ASN A 293 -0.45 24.80 -0.49
CA ASN A 293 -0.19 24.85 0.94
C ASN A 293 0.14 26.27 1.42
N LEU A 294 0.88 27.06 0.65
CA LEU A 294 1.17 28.46 0.95
C LEU A 294 -0.11 29.30 0.92
N ILE A 295 -0.93 29.16 -0.12
CA ILE A 295 -2.23 29.88 -0.21
C ILE A 295 -3.11 29.54 0.99
N ARG A 296 -3.27 28.24 1.32
CA ARG A 296 -4.06 27.79 2.47
C ARG A 296 -3.52 28.33 3.79
N SER A 297 -2.21 28.27 3.99
CA SER A 297 -1.56 28.74 5.22
C SER A 297 -1.68 30.25 5.36
N PHE A 298 -1.50 31.00 4.27
CA PHE A 298 -1.64 32.46 4.26
C PHE A 298 -3.06 32.92 4.57
N VAL A 299 -4.08 32.28 3.98
CA VAL A 299 -5.50 32.57 4.32
C VAL A 299 -5.80 32.26 5.79
N THR A 300 -5.21 31.19 6.33
CA THR A 300 -5.35 30.84 7.75
C THR A 300 -4.65 31.86 8.66
N LEU A 301 -3.45 32.33 8.28
CA LEU A 301 -2.72 33.36 9.02
C LEU A 301 -3.47 34.69 9.00
N MET A 302 -4.01 35.11 7.86
CA MET A 302 -4.80 36.35 7.76
C MET A 302 -6.09 36.34 8.58
N SER A 303 -6.59 35.17 8.98
CA SER A 303 -7.79 35.02 9.81
C SER A 303 -7.50 34.83 11.30
N SER A 304 -6.23 34.67 11.68
CA SER A 304 -5.77 34.39 13.04
C SER A 304 -4.84 35.50 13.50
N ASP A 305 -5.06 36.12 14.67
CA ASP A 305 -4.05 36.98 15.29
C ASP A 305 -2.88 36.10 15.81
N SER A 306 -1.96 35.73 14.92
CA SER A 306 -0.85 34.83 15.25
C SER A 306 0.40 35.59 15.69
N SER A 307 0.90 35.26 16.88
CA SER A 307 2.24 35.61 17.35
C SER A 307 3.32 34.86 16.57
N PHE A 308 4.42 35.54 16.23
CA PHE A 308 5.58 34.94 15.58
C PHE A 308 6.35 34.06 16.57
N PHE A 309 6.67 32.81 16.18
CA PHE A 309 7.43 31.88 17.01
C PHE A 309 8.90 31.86 16.56
N ASP A 310 9.82 31.86 17.53
CA ASP A 310 11.24 31.74 17.23
C ASP A 310 11.60 30.34 16.70
N MET A 311 12.78 30.22 16.07
CA MET A 311 13.26 28.96 15.47
C MET A 311 13.24 27.80 16.48
N PHE A 312 13.60 28.05 17.74
CA PHE A 312 13.60 27.03 18.78
C PHE A 312 12.19 26.54 19.10
N GLU A 313 11.22 27.44 19.21
CA GLU A 313 9.83 27.08 19.53
C GLU A 313 9.17 26.33 18.37
N SER A 314 9.41 26.78 17.14
CA SER A 314 8.95 26.10 15.93
C SER A 314 9.58 24.70 15.80
N GLY A 315 10.91 24.61 15.90
CA GLY A 315 11.66 23.38 15.67
C GLY A 315 11.56 22.35 16.78
N GLN A 316 11.75 22.75 18.04
CA GLN A 316 11.85 21.82 19.17
C GLN A 316 10.50 21.54 19.83
N ILE A 317 9.63 22.54 19.92
CA ILE A 317 8.37 22.45 20.68
C ILE A 317 7.21 22.08 19.74
N ASN A 318 6.91 22.92 18.74
CA ASN A 318 5.75 22.74 17.87
C ASN A 318 5.87 21.51 16.98
N TYR A 319 6.93 21.44 16.17
CA TYR A 319 7.17 20.27 15.33
C TYR A 319 7.93 19.19 16.08
N GLY A 320 8.96 19.55 16.85
CA GLY A 320 9.76 18.61 17.62
C GLY A 320 8.96 17.84 18.68
N GLY A 321 7.86 18.37 19.21
CA GLY A 321 6.97 17.61 20.09
C GLY A 321 6.21 16.47 19.38
N ARG A 322 6.11 16.52 18.05
CA ARG A 322 5.50 15.46 17.21
C ARG A 322 6.52 14.47 16.67
N VAL A 323 7.80 14.80 16.72
CA VAL A 323 8.90 13.98 16.20
C VAL A 323 9.57 13.24 17.34
N THR A 324 9.57 11.92 17.27
CA THR A 324 10.13 11.06 18.32
C THR A 324 11.60 10.73 18.12
N ASP A 325 12.09 10.69 16.87
CA ASP A 325 13.48 10.35 16.57
C ASP A 325 14.38 11.59 16.51
N ASP A 326 15.57 11.50 17.09
CA ASP A 326 16.54 12.60 17.15
C ASP A 326 17.12 12.91 15.76
N TRP A 327 17.25 11.89 14.90
CA TRP A 327 17.73 12.07 13.54
C TRP A 327 16.73 12.86 12.68
N ASP A 328 15.43 12.63 12.90
CA ASP A 328 14.35 13.38 12.25
C ASP A 328 14.27 14.81 12.80
N ARG A 329 14.45 14.99 14.11
CA ARG A 329 14.52 16.32 14.75
C ARG A 329 15.72 17.13 14.23
N ARG A 330 16.86 16.48 14.03
CA ARG A 330 18.04 17.08 13.38
C ARG A 330 17.71 17.52 11.96
N CYS A 331 17.10 16.64 11.16
CA CYS A 331 16.66 16.97 9.80
C CYS A 331 15.73 18.18 9.78
N LEU A 332 14.75 18.20 10.67
CA LEU A 332 13.81 19.31 10.80
C LEU A 332 14.52 20.62 11.14
N THR A 333 15.47 20.58 12.07
CA THR A 333 16.26 21.77 12.44
C THR A 333 17.12 22.25 11.25
N SER A 334 17.76 21.34 10.52
CA SER A 334 18.53 21.69 9.31
C SER A 334 17.65 22.30 8.21
N ILE A 335 16.40 21.83 8.05
CA ILE A 335 15.43 22.45 7.13
C ILE A 335 15.09 23.87 7.61
N LEU A 336 14.77 24.03 8.89
CA LEU A 336 14.41 25.33 9.46
C LEU A 336 15.56 26.34 9.39
N ASN A 337 16.81 25.92 9.55
CA ASN A 337 17.99 26.80 9.41
C ASN A 337 18.01 27.51 8.04
N GLY A 338 17.53 26.85 6.97
CA GLY A 338 17.45 27.46 5.63
C GLY A 338 16.41 28.60 5.52
N PHE A 339 15.38 28.59 6.37
CA PHE A 339 14.29 29.58 6.38
C PHE A 339 14.38 30.60 7.52
N TYR A 340 15.02 30.25 8.64
CA TYR A 340 15.22 31.10 9.82
C TYR A 340 16.65 31.64 9.83
N THR A 341 16.99 32.48 8.85
CA THR A 341 18.30 33.15 8.79
C THR A 341 18.10 34.65 8.62
N PRO A 342 18.89 35.53 9.28
CA PRO A 342 18.78 36.99 9.12
C PRO A 342 18.90 37.47 7.66
N GLN A 343 19.57 36.69 6.81
CA GLN A 343 19.71 36.94 5.38
C GLN A 343 18.39 36.87 4.61
N VAL A 344 17.36 36.16 5.12
CA VAL A 344 16.04 36.05 4.48
C VAL A 344 15.33 37.40 4.40
N LEU A 345 15.68 38.35 5.29
CA LEU A 345 15.15 39.72 5.25
C LEU A 345 15.74 40.56 4.12
N THR A 346 16.74 40.05 3.39
CA THR A 346 17.30 40.73 2.23
C THR A 346 16.61 40.26 0.95
N ASP A 347 16.21 41.21 0.10
CA ASP A 347 15.48 40.93 -1.16
C ASP A 347 16.26 40.04 -2.14
N SER A 348 17.57 39.87 -1.95
CA SER A 348 18.44 39.02 -2.76
C SER A 348 18.47 37.56 -2.31
N TYR A 349 17.88 37.23 -1.15
CA TYR A 349 17.90 35.86 -0.65
C TYR A 349 16.91 34.97 -1.41
N LYS A 350 17.42 33.81 -1.85
CA LYS A 350 16.67 32.83 -2.62
C LYS A 350 16.67 31.52 -1.84
N PHE A 351 15.49 30.90 -1.73
CA PHE A 351 15.31 29.63 -1.01
C PHE A 351 15.75 28.42 -1.84
N SER A 352 15.98 28.60 -3.14
CA SER A 352 16.36 27.55 -4.09
C SER A 352 17.55 28.03 -4.91
N ALA A 353 18.50 27.16 -5.26
CA ALA A 353 19.64 27.54 -6.08
C ALA A 353 19.23 27.90 -7.52
N SER A 354 18.13 27.32 -8.03
CA SER A 354 17.44 27.72 -9.27
C SER A 354 16.80 29.11 -9.20
N GLY A 355 16.57 29.64 -7.99
CA GLY A 355 16.02 30.99 -7.78
C GLY A 355 14.54 31.16 -8.09
N THR A 356 13.80 30.07 -8.30
CA THR A 356 12.33 30.09 -8.50
C THR A 356 11.58 30.50 -7.23
N TYR A 357 12.12 30.16 -6.07
CA TYR A 357 11.54 30.47 -4.76
C TYR A 357 12.35 31.57 -4.08
N SER A 358 11.70 32.67 -3.73
CA SER A 358 12.30 33.87 -3.15
C SER A 358 11.37 34.46 -2.08
N ALA A 359 11.92 35.32 -1.22
CA ALA A 359 11.08 36.10 -0.32
C ALA A 359 10.17 37.04 -1.14
N VAL A 360 8.94 37.22 -0.69
CA VAL A 360 7.98 38.13 -1.33
C VAL A 360 8.33 39.56 -0.92
N THR A 361 8.51 40.44 -1.90
CA THR A 361 8.85 41.85 -1.67
C THR A 361 7.62 42.76 -1.54
N SER A 362 6.46 42.31 -2.01
CA SER A 362 5.20 43.06 -1.99
C SER A 362 4.43 42.87 -0.68
N ASN A 363 3.95 43.96 -0.09
CA ASN A 363 3.15 43.95 1.15
C ASN A 363 1.63 43.85 0.93
N ASP A 364 1.17 43.88 -0.33
CA ASP A 364 -0.25 43.83 -0.66
C ASP A 364 -0.74 42.39 -0.79
N TYR A 365 -1.96 42.10 -0.30
CA TYR A 365 -2.61 40.79 -0.43
C TYR A 365 -2.64 40.29 -1.88
N ALA A 366 -2.99 41.18 -2.82
CA ALA A 366 -3.04 40.85 -4.23
C ALA A 366 -1.65 40.54 -4.81
N GLY A 367 -0.60 41.23 -4.36
CA GLY A 367 0.78 40.98 -4.78
C GLY A 367 1.30 39.63 -4.28
N VAL A 368 1.01 39.30 -3.01
CA VAL A 368 1.37 38.00 -2.41
C VAL A 368 0.65 36.85 -3.12
N MET A 369 -0.65 37.01 -3.40
CA MET A 369 -1.40 35.98 -4.13
C MET A 369 -0.92 35.81 -5.57
N ALA A 370 -0.61 36.90 -6.28
CA ALA A 370 -0.03 36.84 -7.63
C ALA A 370 1.32 36.10 -7.63
N TYR A 371 2.15 36.32 -6.59
CA TYR A 371 3.39 35.57 -6.42
C TYR A 371 3.11 34.07 -6.22
N PHE A 372 2.21 33.69 -5.31
CA PHE A 372 1.87 32.27 -5.13
C PHE A 372 1.30 31.63 -6.39
N GLU A 373 0.54 32.38 -7.19
CA GLU A 373 0.02 31.89 -8.47
C GLU A 373 1.08 31.72 -9.56
N SER A 374 2.18 32.46 -9.48
CA SER A 374 3.32 32.30 -10.38
C SER A 374 4.14 31.03 -10.10
N LEU A 375 4.00 30.43 -8.91
CA LEU A 375 4.77 29.25 -8.52
C LEU A 375 4.33 27.99 -9.28
N PRO A 376 5.29 27.09 -9.61
CA PRO A 376 4.98 25.80 -10.22
C PRO A 376 4.02 24.96 -9.37
N VAL A 377 3.15 24.20 -10.03
CA VAL A 377 2.23 23.25 -9.36
C VAL A 377 3.02 22.09 -8.74
N HIS A 378 4.03 21.59 -9.46
CA HIS A 378 4.95 20.57 -8.97
C HIS A 378 6.24 21.22 -8.49
N ALA A 379 6.57 21.03 -7.21
CA ALA A 379 7.78 21.56 -6.63
C ALA A 379 8.96 20.60 -6.87
N ALA A 380 10.07 21.13 -7.38
CA ALA A 380 11.32 20.37 -7.47
C ALA A 380 11.86 20.06 -6.06
N PRO A 381 12.57 18.93 -5.83
CA PRO A 381 13.11 18.56 -4.53
C PRO A 381 14.11 19.57 -3.93
N GLU A 382 14.68 20.43 -4.77
CA GLU A 382 15.67 21.44 -4.42
C GLU A 382 15.20 22.38 -3.30
N ILE A 383 13.93 22.77 -3.29
CA ILE A 383 13.34 23.64 -2.26
C ILE A 383 13.36 23.02 -0.86
N PHE A 384 13.46 21.69 -0.78
CA PHE A 384 13.59 20.94 0.46
C PHE A 384 15.07 20.63 0.79
N GLY A 385 16.02 21.11 -0.01
CA GLY A 385 17.43 20.79 0.09
C GLY A 385 17.78 19.36 -0.32
N MET A 386 16.86 18.66 -0.98
CA MET A 386 17.03 17.28 -1.43
C MET A 386 17.64 17.22 -2.83
N HIS A 387 18.30 16.09 -3.14
CA HIS A 387 18.85 15.82 -4.47
C HIS A 387 17.74 15.42 -5.48
N GLU A 388 17.94 15.73 -6.77
CA GLU A 388 16.97 15.45 -7.84
C GLU A 388 16.60 13.94 -7.97
N ASN A 389 17.54 13.05 -7.63
CA ASN A 389 17.31 11.60 -7.57
C ASN A 389 16.17 11.19 -6.63
N ALA A 390 15.80 12.04 -5.66
CA ALA A 390 14.65 11.82 -4.81
C ALA A 390 13.34 11.85 -5.63
N ASN A 391 13.22 12.76 -6.60
CA ASN A 391 12.05 12.83 -7.48
C ASN A 391 11.95 11.56 -8.35
N VAL A 392 13.07 11.10 -8.89
CA VAL A 392 13.15 9.85 -9.68
C VAL A 392 12.65 8.65 -8.86
N THR A 393 13.09 8.54 -7.61
CA THR A 393 12.68 7.46 -6.70
C THR A 393 11.20 7.56 -6.35
N PHE A 394 10.70 8.78 -6.13
CA PHE A 394 9.29 9.04 -5.88
C PHE A 394 8.41 8.62 -7.08
N GLU A 395 8.73 9.09 -8.29
CA GLU A 395 8.01 8.75 -9.52
C GLU A 395 8.02 7.24 -9.81
N ARG A 396 9.15 6.57 -9.52
CA ARG A 396 9.27 5.10 -9.62
C ARG A 396 8.36 4.38 -8.62
N ASN A 397 8.31 4.85 -7.37
CA ASN A 397 7.46 4.24 -6.33
C ASN A 397 5.97 4.40 -6.64
N GLU A 398 5.53 5.59 -7.09
CA GLU A 398 4.15 5.82 -7.53
C GLU A 398 3.79 4.91 -8.71
N SER A 399 4.69 4.78 -9.69
CA SER A 399 4.49 3.89 -10.84
C SER A 399 4.38 2.42 -10.41
N TRP A 400 5.20 1.98 -9.45
CA TRP A 400 5.08 0.64 -8.86
C TRP A 400 3.77 0.43 -8.12
N GLN A 401 3.28 1.42 -7.37
CA GLN A 401 1.98 1.34 -6.72
C GLN A 401 0.85 1.20 -7.75
N MET A 402 0.87 2.03 -8.80
CA MET A 402 -0.10 1.95 -9.89
C MET A 402 -0.08 0.58 -10.57
N ILE A 403 1.10 0.04 -10.89
CA ILE A 403 1.23 -1.29 -11.49
C ILE A 403 0.71 -2.38 -10.54
N ASN A 404 1.03 -2.30 -9.25
CA ASN A 404 0.51 -3.26 -8.26
C ASN A 404 -1.01 -3.20 -8.14
N ILE A 405 -1.61 -2.00 -8.22
CA ILE A 405 -3.06 -1.83 -8.25
C ILE A 405 -3.63 -2.47 -9.51
N VAL A 406 -3.06 -2.20 -10.70
CA VAL A 406 -3.51 -2.82 -11.96
C VAL A 406 -3.39 -4.34 -11.92
N LEU A 407 -2.27 -4.88 -11.42
CA LEU A 407 -2.09 -6.32 -11.22
C LEU A 407 -3.09 -6.90 -10.22
N SER A 408 -3.50 -6.14 -9.21
CA SER A 408 -4.53 -6.57 -8.25
C SER A 408 -5.94 -6.59 -8.84
N LEU A 409 -6.17 -5.81 -9.91
CA LEU A 409 -7.42 -5.79 -10.66
C LEU A 409 -7.48 -6.89 -11.74
N GLU A 410 -6.34 -7.48 -12.10
CA GLU A 410 -6.29 -8.54 -13.11
C GLU A 410 -6.95 -9.82 -12.58
N PRO A 411 -7.89 -10.45 -13.34
CA PRO A 411 -8.52 -11.70 -12.94
C PRO A 411 -7.45 -12.80 -12.82
N ARG A 412 -7.29 -13.37 -11.62
CA ARG A 412 -6.32 -14.45 -11.35
C ARG A 412 -6.66 -15.77 -12.04
N ASP A 413 -7.84 -15.90 -12.65
CA ASP A 413 -8.33 -17.10 -13.32
C ASP A 413 -7.95 -17.24 -14.80
N ALA A 414 -7.09 -16.37 -15.34
CA ALA A 414 -6.47 -16.60 -16.65
C ALA A 414 -5.36 -17.66 -16.57
N GLY A 415 -5.70 -18.85 -16.05
CA GLY A 415 -4.83 -20.02 -16.00
C GLY A 415 -4.65 -20.62 -17.39
N GLY A 416 -3.53 -20.30 -18.03
CA GLY A 416 -3.05 -21.08 -19.17
C GLY A 416 -2.82 -22.53 -18.74
N THR A 417 -3.51 -23.46 -19.40
CA THR A 417 -3.54 -24.91 -19.13
C THR A 417 -2.22 -25.65 -19.41
N GLY A 418 -1.08 -24.96 -19.39
CA GLY A 418 0.24 -25.52 -19.73
C GLY A 418 1.39 -25.17 -18.77
N GLY A 419 1.11 -24.54 -17.63
CA GLY A 419 2.13 -24.28 -16.59
C GLY A 419 2.07 -25.29 -15.45
N GLN A 420 3.20 -25.53 -14.78
CA GLN A 420 3.24 -26.23 -13.48
C GLN A 420 2.14 -25.69 -12.57
N SER A 421 1.45 -26.59 -11.87
CA SER A 421 0.40 -26.19 -10.92
C SER A 421 1.00 -25.29 -9.83
N ASN A 422 0.18 -24.40 -9.26
CA ASN A 422 0.62 -23.53 -8.17
C ASN A 422 1.13 -24.36 -6.97
N ASP A 423 0.51 -25.52 -6.74
CA ASP A 423 0.92 -26.48 -5.71
C ASP A 423 2.29 -27.10 -6.01
N GLU A 424 2.55 -27.51 -7.25
CA GLU A 424 3.86 -28.01 -7.67
C GLU A 424 4.97 -26.98 -7.47
N LYS A 425 4.72 -25.72 -7.84
CA LYS A 425 5.70 -24.63 -7.66
C LYS A 425 6.04 -24.40 -6.19
N VAL A 426 5.01 -24.36 -5.34
CA VAL A 426 5.19 -24.15 -3.89
C VAL A 426 5.92 -25.34 -3.25
N LEU A 427 5.62 -26.57 -3.67
CA LEU A 427 6.30 -27.77 -3.20
C LEU A 427 7.78 -27.79 -3.62
N GLU A 428 8.09 -27.46 -4.87
CA GLU A 428 9.47 -27.40 -5.39
C GLU A 428 10.28 -26.33 -4.65
N LEU A 429 9.72 -25.12 -4.48
CA LEU A 429 10.34 -24.05 -3.71
C LEU A 429 10.57 -24.48 -2.25
N ALA A 430 9.56 -25.07 -1.60
CA ALA A 430 9.69 -25.54 -0.22
C ALA A 430 10.80 -26.58 -0.07
N ALA A 431 10.88 -27.54 -1.00
CA ALA A 431 11.91 -28.58 -1.01
C ALA A 431 13.32 -28.00 -1.23
N SER A 432 13.48 -27.05 -2.16
CA SER A 432 14.77 -26.41 -2.43
C SER A 432 15.30 -25.63 -1.21
N ILE A 433 14.42 -24.91 -0.51
CA ILE A 433 14.78 -24.14 0.70
C ILE A 433 15.11 -25.10 1.85
N GLN A 434 14.36 -26.20 2.00
CA GLN A 434 14.59 -27.18 3.06
C GLN A 434 15.95 -27.91 2.92
N ALA A 435 16.47 -28.04 1.70
CA ALA A 435 17.77 -28.65 1.42
C ALA A 435 18.98 -27.78 1.84
N GLY A 436 18.80 -26.46 1.97
CA GLY A 436 19.89 -25.50 2.15
C GLY A 436 20.45 -25.40 3.58
N PRO A 437 19.71 -24.82 4.55
CA PRO A 437 20.30 -24.46 5.83
C PRO A 437 20.13 -25.56 6.89
N THR A 438 21.26 -26.12 7.33
CA THR A 438 21.30 -27.02 8.49
C THR A 438 21.55 -26.26 9.80
N THR A 439 20.88 -26.69 10.87
CA THR A 439 21.04 -26.10 12.21
C THR A 439 22.48 -26.20 12.70
N PHE A 440 22.95 -25.19 13.43
CA PHE A 440 24.26 -25.24 14.07
C PHE A 440 24.21 -26.25 15.23
N ARG A 441 25.02 -27.32 15.15
CA ARG A 441 25.25 -28.20 16.30
C ARG A 441 26.31 -27.58 17.21
N THR A 442 26.14 -27.80 18.51
CA THR A 442 26.89 -27.22 19.64
C THR A 442 28.40 -27.05 19.39
N ARG A 443 28.96 -25.98 19.96
CA ARG A 443 30.37 -25.58 19.94
C ARG A 443 31.33 -26.74 20.21
N THR A 444 32.02 -27.23 19.19
CA THR A 444 33.30 -27.95 19.36
C THR A 444 34.41 -27.02 18.88
N VAL A 445 34.88 -26.15 19.77
CA VAL A 445 36.05 -25.31 19.52
C VAL A 445 37.13 -25.75 20.51
N LEU A 446 38.13 -26.47 20.00
CA LEU A 446 39.53 -26.54 20.46
C LEU A 446 39.82 -26.20 21.95
N GLY A 447 39.13 -26.82 22.92
CA GLY A 447 39.65 -27.05 24.28
C GLY A 447 40.11 -25.87 25.16
N THR A 448 40.00 -24.60 24.75
CA THR A 448 40.45 -23.45 25.56
C THR A 448 39.34 -22.44 25.78
N VAL A 449 38.93 -22.29 27.03
CA VAL A 449 38.02 -21.23 27.48
C VAL A 449 38.84 -19.97 27.68
N VAL A 450 39.05 -19.21 26.61
CA VAL A 450 39.34 -17.78 26.76
C VAL A 450 38.00 -17.07 26.88
N MET A 451 37.79 -16.32 27.97
CA MET A 451 36.61 -15.47 28.16
C MET A 451 36.69 -14.24 27.24
N ASP A 452 36.53 -14.48 25.95
CA ASP A 452 36.42 -13.41 24.96
C ASP A 452 34.96 -12.93 24.88
N SER A 453 34.74 -11.61 24.90
CA SER A 453 33.40 -11.01 24.78
C SER A 453 32.76 -11.35 23.43
N LEU A 454 33.57 -11.49 22.37
CA LEU A 454 33.10 -11.86 21.02
C LEU A 454 32.59 -13.31 20.95
N ALA A 455 33.15 -14.22 21.74
CA ALA A 455 32.64 -15.59 21.84
C ALA A 455 31.22 -15.63 22.44
N THR A 456 30.90 -14.69 23.35
CA THR A 456 29.56 -14.55 23.92
C THR A 456 28.58 -14.02 22.88
N VAL A 457 28.98 -13.01 22.09
CA VAL A 457 28.19 -12.48 20.97
C VAL A 457 27.90 -13.58 19.94
N LEU A 458 28.92 -14.34 19.54
CA LEU A 458 28.78 -15.47 18.63
C LEU A 458 27.74 -16.47 19.14
N SER A 459 27.81 -16.84 20.43
CA SER A 459 26.85 -17.78 21.02
C SER A 459 25.41 -17.24 21.00
N GLN A 460 25.20 -15.94 21.24
CA GLN A 460 23.87 -15.33 21.22
C GLN A 460 23.29 -15.24 19.80
N GLU A 461 24.12 -14.90 18.82
CA GLU A 461 23.73 -14.85 17.40
C GLU A 461 23.34 -16.25 16.90
N LEU A 462 24.11 -17.28 17.24
CA LEU A 462 23.81 -18.67 16.85
C LEU A 462 22.47 -19.18 17.41
N VAL A 463 22.09 -18.78 18.63
CA VAL A 463 20.77 -19.09 19.19
C VAL A 463 19.66 -18.49 18.33
N LYS A 464 19.82 -17.25 17.86
CA LYS A 464 18.82 -16.58 16.99
C LYS A 464 18.71 -17.28 15.63
N PHE A 465 19.84 -17.59 14.98
CA PHE A 465 19.80 -18.36 13.73
C PHE A 465 19.17 -19.73 13.92
N ASN A 466 19.49 -20.44 15.01
CA ASN A 466 18.89 -21.75 15.28
C ASN A 466 17.37 -21.66 15.47
N ASN A 467 16.87 -20.63 16.16
CA ASN A 467 15.44 -20.38 16.30
C ASN A 467 14.77 -20.14 14.93
N LEU A 468 15.37 -19.29 14.08
CA LEU A 468 14.87 -19.05 12.72
C LEU A 468 14.85 -20.33 11.89
N LEU A 469 15.97 -21.06 11.84
CA LEU A 469 16.11 -22.28 11.03
C LEU A 469 15.16 -23.38 11.49
N SER A 470 14.95 -23.53 12.81
CA SER A 470 13.98 -24.47 13.37
C SER A 470 12.55 -24.10 12.96
N LYS A 471 12.18 -22.81 13.03
CA LYS A 471 10.86 -22.35 12.62
C LYS A 471 10.62 -22.49 11.12
N MET A 472 11.60 -22.14 10.30
CA MET A 472 11.53 -22.36 8.85
C MET A 472 11.31 -23.84 8.54
N ARG A 473 12.12 -24.73 9.12
CA ARG A 473 11.98 -26.18 8.88
C ARG A 473 10.61 -26.71 9.30
N GLN A 474 10.10 -26.30 10.46
CA GLN A 474 8.76 -26.68 10.92
C GLN A 474 7.69 -26.22 9.92
N SER A 475 7.67 -24.94 9.57
CA SER A 475 6.67 -24.36 8.65
C SER A 475 6.74 -24.96 7.23
N LEU A 476 7.93 -25.26 6.72
CA LEU A 476 8.13 -25.92 5.42
C LEU A 476 7.57 -27.35 5.40
N MET A 477 7.72 -28.09 6.50
CA MET A 477 7.13 -29.43 6.61
C MET A 477 5.60 -29.35 6.75
N GLU A 478 5.08 -28.37 7.49
CA GLU A 478 3.65 -28.16 7.68
C GLU A 478 2.95 -27.77 6.37
N ILE A 479 3.51 -26.84 5.57
CA ILE A 479 2.92 -26.44 4.28
C ILE A 479 2.94 -27.58 3.25
N GLN A 480 4.03 -28.36 3.18
CA GLN A 480 4.11 -29.54 2.29
C GLN A 480 3.02 -30.56 2.63
N ARG A 481 2.81 -30.82 3.93
CA ARG A 481 1.76 -31.75 4.41
C ARG A 481 0.36 -31.18 4.21
N ALA A 482 0.17 -29.87 4.34
CA ALA A 482 -1.12 -29.23 4.10
C ALA A 482 -1.53 -29.31 2.63
N ILE A 483 -0.61 -29.07 1.69
CA ILE A 483 -0.85 -29.21 0.25
C ILE A 483 -1.20 -30.66 -0.12
N GLN A 484 -0.56 -31.63 0.53
CA GLN A 484 -0.86 -33.06 0.36
C GLN A 484 -2.17 -33.51 1.06
N GLY A 485 -2.89 -32.60 1.74
CA GLY A 485 -4.15 -32.91 2.44
C GLY A 485 -4.01 -33.66 3.77
N LEU A 486 -2.78 -33.76 4.32
CA LEU A 486 -2.51 -34.45 5.59
C LEU A 486 -2.76 -33.57 6.82
N ILE A 487 -2.79 -32.25 6.65
CA ILE A 487 -3.04 -31.25 7.69
C ILE A 487 -4.01 -30.21 7.13
N VAL A 488 -4.91 -29.68 7.97
CA VAL A 488 -5.82 -28.60 7.57
C VAL A 488 -5.03 -27.31 7.38
N MET A 489 -5.27 -26.62 6.25
CA MET A 489 -4.66 -25.32 5.97
C MET A 489 -5.09 -24.29 7.02
N SER A 490 -4.15 -23.80 7.82
CA SER A 490 -4.38 -22.70 8.75
C SER A 490 -4.28 -21.35 8.04
N SER A 491 -4.79 -20.27 8.65
CA SER A 491 -4.64 -18.91 8.09
C SER A 491 -3.18 -18.53 7.88
N ASP A 492 -2.29 -18.97 8.77
CA ASP A 492 -0.86 -18.67 8.69
C ASP A 492 -0.17 -19.42 7.54
N LEU A 493 -0.57 -20.69 7.33
CA LEU A 493 -0.08 -21.50 6.20
C LEU A 493 -0.65 -21.01 4.86
N ASP A 494 -1.89 -20.53 4.83
CA ASP A 494 -2.52 -19.95 3.64
C ASP A 494 -1.85 -18.62 3.24
N ASN A 495 -1.55 -17.77 4.22
CA ASN A 495 -0.75 -16.56 4.02
C ASN A 495 0.67 -16.89 3.53
N MET A 496 1.29 -17.95 4.08
CA MET A 496 2.60 -18.44 3.63
C MET A 496 2.55 -18.98 2.19
N TYR A 497 1.52 -19.75 1.82
CA TYR A 497 1.29 -20.25 0.46
C TYR A 497 1.18 -19.09 -0.53
N THR A 498 0.34 -18.10 -0.20
CA THR A 498 0.19 -16.87 -0.98
C THR A 498 1.51 -16.08 -1.08
N SER A 499 2.31 -16.04 -0.01
CA SER A 499 3.62 -15.36 -0.01
C SER A 499 4.61 -16.05 -0.95
N PHE A 500 4.64 -17.39 -0.99
CA PHE A 500 5.50 -18.15 -1.88
C PHE A 500 5.14 -17.93 -3.35
N LEU A 501 3.85 -17.94 -3.69
CA LEU A 501 3.39 -17.64 -5.05
C LEU A 501 3.76 -16.22 -5.50
N ASN A 502 3.74 -15.26 -4.58
CA ASN A 502 4.12 -13.88 -4.86
C ASN A 502 5.63 -13.60 -4.71
N GLY A 503 6.46 -14.63 -4.42
CA GLY A 503 7.90 -14.48 -4.22
C GLY A 503 8.29 -13.61 -3.02
N ARG A 504 7.43 -13.51 -1.99
CA ARG A 504 7.67 -12.74 -0.76
C ARG A 504 8.05 -13.65 0.40
N VAL A 505 8.83 -13.11 1.33
CA VAL A 505 9.17 -13.81 2.58
C VAL A 505 7.90 -13.94 3.45
N PRO A 506 7.55 -15.13 3.95
CA PRO A 506 6.39 -15.31 4.82
C PRO A 506 6.51 -14.54 6.13
N GLY A 507 5.40 -13.97 6.60
CA GLY A 507 5.37 -13.20 7.86
C GLY A 507 5.79 -14.02 9.09
N ILE A 508 5.54 -15.33 9.11
CA ILE A 508 5.97 -16.24 10.20
C ILE A 508 7.50 -16.24 10.34
N TRP A 509 8.22 -16.09 9.22
CA TRP A 509 9.69 -16.01 9.23
C TRP A 509 10.14 -14.61 9.59
N ASP A 510 9.48 -13.58 9.07
CA ASP A 510 9.82 -12.17 9.28
C ASP A 510 9.87 -11.78 10.77
N VAL A 511 8.96 -12.32 11.59
CA VAL A 511 8.94 -12.07 13.05
C VAL A 511 10.21 -12.56 13.75
N VAL A 512 10.84 -13.63 13.26
CA VAL A 512 12.03 -14.26 13.87
C VAL A 512 13.30 -13.96 13.08
N SER A 513 13.19 -13.34 11.90
CA SER A 513 14.31 -13.13 10.97
C SER A 513 15.05 -11.81 11.22
N PHE A 514 16.10 -11.61 10.44
CA PHE A 514 16.82 -10.35 10.36
C PHE A 514 16.07 -9.39 9.42
N ALA A 515 16.15 -8.09 9.69
CA ALA A 515 15.49 -7.08 8.88
C ALA A 515 16.02 -7.10 7.43
N SER A 516 15.12 -7.36 6.47
CA SER A 516 15.42 -7.40 5.04
C SER A 516 14.18 -7.07 4.23
N LEU A 517 14.36 -6.44 3.07
CA LEU A 517 13.29 -6.13 2.11
C LEU A 517 13.43 -6.94 0.81
N LYS A 518 14.38 -7.88 0.78
CA LYS A 518 14.68 -8.73 -0.37
C LYS A 518 13.50 -9.67 -0.66
N ALA A 519 13.28 -9.96 -1.94
CA ALA A 519 12.39 -11.03 -2.36
C ALA A 519 12.86 -12.40 -1.84
N LEU A 520 11.96 -13.40 -1.83
CA LEU A 520 12.19 -14.71 -1.23
C LEU A 520 13.48 -15.38 -1.71
N GLY A 521 13.74 -15.42 -3.02
CA GLY A 521 14.94 -16.05 -3.59
C GLY A 521 16.25 -15.40 -3.10
N PRO A 522 16.48 -14.10 -3.36
CA PRO A 522 17.65 -13.38 -2.85
C PRO A 522 17.77 -13.39 -1.32
N TRP A 523 16.64 -13.39 -0.59
CA TRP A 523 16.63 -13.50 0.86
C TRP A 523 17.16 -14.85 1.35
N VAL A 524 16.77 -15.96 0.72
CA VAL A 524 17.29 -17.30 1.05
C VAL A 524 18.80 -17.38 0.78
N GLN A 525 19.27 -16.80 -0.34
CA GLN A 525 20.71 -16.73 -0.63
C GLN A 525 21.47 -15.91 0.42
N ASP A 526 20.91 -14.78 0.87
CA ASP A 526 21.46 -13.96 1.95
C ASP A 526 21.56 -14.75 3.27
N LEU A 527 20.50 -15.50 3.61
CA LEU A 527 20.49 -16.38 4.77
C LEU A 527 21.58 -17.47 4.68
N LEU A 528 21.75 -18.09 3.51
CA LEU A 528 22.78 -19.11 3.30
C LEU A 528 24.20 -18.51 3.47
N ASN A 529 24.44 -17.32 2.93
CA ASN A 529 25.72 -16.61 3.08
C ASN A 529 26.02 -16.27 4.54
N ARG A 530 25.01 -15.81 5.30
CA ARG A 530 25.13 -15.55 6.74
C ARG A 530 25.47 -16.82 7.51
N VAL A 531 24.73 -17.90 7.24
CA VAL A 531 24.96 -19.19 7.90
C VAL A 531 26.35 -19.73 7.58
N ALA A 532 26.80 -19.60 6.33
CA ALA A 532 28.15 -19.97 5.92
C ALA A 532 29.22 -19.16 6.67
N PHE A 533 29.04 -17.85 6.79
CA PHE A 533 29.95 -16.97 7.54
C PHE A 533 30.12 -17.43 9.00
N PHE A 534 29.01 -17.64 9.73
CA PHE A 534 29.07 -18.11 11.12
C PHE A 534 29.63 -19.53 11.26
N ARG A 535 29.46 -20.40 10.25
CA ARG A 535 30.11 -21.73 10.23
C ARG A 535 31.62 -21.61 10.08
N THR A 536 32.09 -20.76 9.18
CA THR A 536 33.52 -20.50 9.00
C THR A 536 34.12 -19.97 10.31
N TRP A 537 33.45 -19.01 10.96
CA TRP A 537 33.88 -18.49 12.26
C TRP A 537 33.93 -19.58 13.34
N LEU A 538 32.94 -20.48 13.38
CA LEU A 538 32.92 -21.60 14.34
C LEU A 538 34.07 -22.61 14.13
N VAL A 539 34.50 -22.85 12.90
CA VAL A 539 35.50 -23.89 12.59
C VAL A 539 36.93 -23.33 12.56
N GLN A 540 37.11 -22.14 11.96
CA GLN A 540 38.42 -21.56 11.68
C GLN A 540 38.85 -20.50 12.71
N GLY A 541 37.94 -20.06 13.59
CA GLY A 541 38.20 -18.97 14.52
C GLY A 541 37.86 -17.60 13.95
N GLU A 542 38.33 -16.53 14.60
CA GLU A 542 37.90 -15.16 14.30
C GLU A 542 38.24 -14.73 12.86
N PRO A 543 37.26 -14.22 12.10
CA PRO A 543 37.51 -13.71 10.75
C PRO A 543 38.23 -12.37 10.78
N VAL A 544 38.95 -12.05 9.70
CA VAL A 544 39.64 -10.77 9.54
C VAL A 544 38.66 -9.62 9.24
N ILE A 545 37.62 -9.91 8.47
CA ILE A 545 36.57 -8.97 8.09
C ILE A 545 35.26 -9.44 8.73
N PHE A 546 34.55 -8.54 9.39
CA PHE A 546 33.27 -8.80 10.03
C PHE A 546 32.16 -8.09 9.28
N PRO A 547 31.44 -8.74 8.35
CA PRO A 547 30.37 -8.07 7.63
C PRO A 547 29.25 -7.72 8.60
N LEU A 548 29.09 -6.44 8.97
CA LEU A 548 27.97 -5.99 9.80
C LEU A 548 26.60 -6.43 9.29
N PRO A 549 26.35 -6.46 7.96
CA PRO A 549 25.06 -6.91 7.45
C PRO A 549 24.74 -8.32 7.90
N ALA A 550 25.72 -9.20 8.18
CA ALA A 550 25.50 -10.61 8.48
C ALA A 550 24.90 -10.88 9.88
N PHE A 551 25.08 -9.95 10.82
CA PHE A 551 24.61 -10.09 12.21
C PHE A 551 23.12 -9.76 12.35
N PHE A 552 22.42 -10.45 13.25
CA PHE A 552 21.07 -10.04 13.69
C PHE A 552 21.13 -8.78 14.55
N PHE A 553 22.11 -8.71 15.46
CA PHE A 553 22.27 -7.60 16.39
C PHE A 553 23.68 -7.00 16.34
N PRO A 554 23.98 -6.17 15.31
CA PRO A 554 25.30 -5.54 15.15
C PRO A 554 25.76 -4.71 16.35
N GLN A 555 24.84 -4.12 17.11
CA GLN A 555 25.14 -3.34 18.32
C GLN A 555 25.78 -4.17 19.43
N GLY A 556 25.34 -5.43 19.59
CA GLY A 556 25.93 -6.36 20.55
C GLY A 556 27.36 -6.72 20.17
N PHE A 557 27.62 -6.90 18.87
CA PHE A 557 28.96 -7.11 18.33
C PHE A 557 29.88 -5.90 18.61
N MET A 558 29.44 -4.69 18.29
CA MET A 558 30.20 -3.46 18.56
C MET A 558 30.52 -3.29 20.06
N THR A 559 29.56 -3.58 20.93
CA THR A 559 29.76 -3.55 22.39
C THR A 559 30.77 -4.60 22.84
N GLY A 560 30.72 -5.81 22.27
CA GLY A 560 31.70 -6.87 22.52
C GLY A 560 33.12 -6.46 22.14
N THR A 561 33.29 -5.76 21.01
CA THR A 561 34.58 -5.21 20.59
C THR A 561 35.10 -4.15 21.58
N LEU A 562 34.25 -3.23 22.02
CA LEU A 562 34.62 -2.23 23.03
C LEU A 562 34.99 -2.88 24.37
N GLN A 563 34.29 -3.93 24.79
CA GLN A 563 34.61 -4.69 26.00
C GLN A 563 35.99 -5.36 25.91
N ASN A 564 36.33 -5.93 24.76
CA ASN A 564 37.66 -6.51 24.56
C ASN A 564 38.77 -5.45 24.59
N PHE A 565 38.54 -4.30 23.97
CA PHE A 565 39.46 -3.16 24.03
C PHE A 565 39.63 -2.64 25.46
N ALA A 566 38.53 -2.46 26.19
CA ALA A 566 38.53 -2.05 27.61
C ALA A 566 39.35 -3.02 28.48
N ARG A 567 39.22 -4.33 28.25
CA ARG A 567 40.01 -5.36 28.97
C ARG A 567 41.49 -5.33 28.57
N LYS A 568 41.81 -5.12 27.29
CA LYS A 568 43.20 -5.04 26.79
C LYS A 568 43.94 -3.82 27.35
N TYR A 569 43.28 -2.68 27.43
CA TYR A 569 43.88 -1.39 27.83
C TYR A 569 43.52 -0.93 29.25
N GLN A 570 42.72 -1.70 30.00
CA GLN A 570 42.27 -1.41 31.36
C GLN A 570 41.60 -0.02 31.49
N THR A 571 40.77 0.34 30.51
CA THR A 571 40.01 1.59 30.47
C THR A 571 38.54 1.34 30.82
N ALA A 572 37.87 2.33 31.41
CA ALA A 572 36.43 2.25 31.69
C ALA A 572 35.64 2.26 30.38
N ILE A 573 34.67 1.34 30.24
CA ILE A 573 33.86 1.18 29.02
C ILE A 573 33.05 2.44 28.69
N ASP A 574 32.62 3.19 29.71
CA ASP A 574 31.80 4.39 29.54
C ASP A 574 32.53 5.54 28.84
N CYS A 575 33.86 5.54 28.87
CA CYS A 575 34.69 6.55 28.19
C CYS A 575 35.08 6.14 26.77
N LEU A 576 34.73 4.93 26.33
CA LEU A 576 35.11 4.38 25.04
C LEU A 576 34.04 4.63 23.97
N GLY A 577 34.50 4.98 22.78
CA GLY A 577 33.67 5.02 21.58
C GLY A 577 34.46 4.58 20.35
N PHE A 578 33.83 4.66 19.18
CA PHE A 578 34.50 4.42 17.92
C PHE A 578 34.88 5.73 17.24
N THR A 579 36.14 5.82 16.81
CA THR A 579 36.61 6.71 15.76
C THR A 579 36.65 5.94 14.44
N PHE A 580 36.56 6.68 13.33
CA PHE A 580 36.38 6.08 12.01
C PHE A 580 37.49 6.56 11.08
N ALA A 581 38.14 5.63 10.38
CA ALA A 581 39.07 5.93 9.31
C ALA A 581 38.57 5.32 8.00
N VAL A 582 38.45 6.16 6.97
CA VAL A 582 38.06 5.71 5.62
C VAL A 582 39.27 5.07 4.96
N MET A 583 39.09 3.86 4.42
CA MET A 583 40.14 3.11 3.72
C MET A 583 39.88 3.10 2.22
N GLU A 584 40.92 3.30 1.42
CA GLU A 584 40.85 3.24 -0.05
C GLU A 584 41.09 1.82 -0.62
N CYS A 585 41.30 0.83 0.25
CA CYS A 585 41.67 -0.54 -0.12
C CYS A 585 40.45 -1.40 -0.45
N GLN A 586 40.55 -2.31 -1.44
CA GLN A 586 39.50 -3.32 -1.68
C GLN A 586 39.56 -4.47 -0.66
N ALA A 587 38.39 -5.04 -0.33
CA ALA A 587 38.21 -6.08 0.70
C ALA A 587 39.18 -7.26 0.57
N ASP A 588 39.46 -7.70 -0.67
CA ASP A 588 40.26 -8.90 -0.96
C ASP A 588 41.75 -8.72 -0.65
N SER A 589 42.22 -7.49 -0.43
CA SER A 589 43.62 -7.18 -0.12
C SER A 589 43.98 -7.27 1.37
N ILE A 590 42.99 -7.42 2.26
CA ILE A 590 43.18 -7.42 3.71
C ILE A 590 43.43 -8.86 4.19
N THR A 591 44.70 -9.18 4.49
CA THR A 591 45.12 -10.54 4.88
C THR A 591 45.41 -10.71 6.37
N SER A 592 45.55 -9.63 7.14
CA SER A 592 45.79 -9.66 8.59
C SER A 592 44.79 -8.81 9.36
N SER A 593 44.41 -9.28 10.54
CA SER A 593 43.59 -8.53 11.50
C SER A 593 44.37 -7.31 12.03
N PRO A 594 43.70 -6.17 12.26
CA PRO A 594 44.35 -4.96 12.77
C PRO A 594 44.81 -5.15 14.22
N SER A 595 45.85 -4.44 14.65
CA SER A 595 46.36 -4.52 16.03
C SER A 595 45.35 -3.99 17.05
N ASP A 596 44.60 -2.95 16.66
CA ASP A 596 43.53 -2.32 17.41
C ASP A 596 42.41 -1.94 16.44
N GLY A 597 41.18 -2.35 16.77
CA GLY A 597 40.00 -2.08 15.94
C GLY A 597 39.44 -3.31 15.23
N ILE A 598 38.44 -3.07 14.40
CA ILE A 598 37.75 -4.08 13.60
C ILE A 598 37.46 -3.53 12.20
N TYR A 599 37.35 -4.42 11.23
CA TYR A 599 36.86 -4.11 9.88
C TYR A 599 35.40 -4.57 9.71
N PRO A 600 34.42 -3.75 10.13
CA PRO A 600 33.00 -4.05 10.03
C PRO A 600 32.45 -3.93 8.60
N MET A 601 33.13 -3.14 7.78
CA MET A 601 32.80 -2.84 6.40
C MET A 601 34.10 -2.78 5.60
N SER A 602 34.05 -3.15 4.32
CA SER A 602 35.23 -3.18 3.45
C SER A 602 35.92 -1.82 3.28
N LEU A 603 35.24 -0.72 3.61
CA LEU A 603 35.67 0.67 3.33
C LEU A 603 35.93 1.50 4.60
N VAL A 604 35.51 1.05 5.80
CA VAL A 604 35.59 1.87 7.02
C VAL A 604 36.17 1.05 8.17
N HIS A 605 37.30 1.52 8.69
CA HIS A 605 37.93 0.99 9.88
C HIS A 605 37.29 1.60 11.13
N PHE A 606 36.83 0.75 12.05
CA PHE A 606 36.30 1.19 13.34
C PHE A 606 37.39 1.02 14.40
N LEU A 607 37.84 2.14 14.95
CA LEU A 607 38.92 2.22 15.92
C LEU A 607 38.35 2.59 17.29
N PRO A 608 38.42 1.70 18.29
CA PRO A 608 38.09 2.06 19.66
C PRO A 608 39.05 3.12 20.19
N ALA A 609 38.51 4.20 20.75
CA ALA A 609 39.30 5.26 21.38
C ALA A 609 38.59 5.78 22.65
N ALA A 610 39.37 6.24 23.62
CA ALA A 610 38.87 6.90 24.82
C ALA A 610 38.81 8.43 24.62
N ASN A 611 37.81 9.10 25.21
CA ASN A 611 37.66 10.57 25.21
C ASN A 611 37.72 11.18 23.79
N ILE A 612 36.73 10.85 22.96
CA ILE A 612 36.66 11.30 21.57
C ILE A 612 36.13 12.74 21.52
N ASP A 613 37.02 13.70 21.22
CA ASP A 613 36.62 15.05 20.82
C ASP A 613 36.22 15.04 19.33
N ARG A 614 34.93 15.24 19.07
CA ARG A 614 34.38 15.24 17.71
C ARG A 614 34.54 16.61 17.07
N ASN A 615 35.08 16.67 15.86
CA ASN A 615 35.15 17.93 15.12
C ASN A 615 33.76 18.32 14.60
N LYS A 616 33.43 19.62 14.62
CA LYS A 616 32.15 20.14 14.11
C LYS A 616 32.02 19.99 12.59
N ASP A 617 33.14 19.87 11.89
CA ASP A 617 33.18 19.71 10.42
C ASP A 617 32.96 18.26 9.95
N GLU A 618 32.96 17.30 10.88
CA GLU A 618 32.65 15.91 10.55
C GLU A 618 31.14 15.72 10.38
N TYR A 619 30.76 15.01 9.32
CA TYR A 619 29.37 14.62 9.11
C TYR A 619 29.04 13.33 9.88
N PRO A 620 28.14 13.37 10.88
CA PRO A 620 27.58 12.16 11.47
C PRO A 620 26.61 11.50 10.48
N CYS A 621 27.13 10.53 9.73
CA CYS A 621 26.39 9.73 8.77
C CYS A 621 25.71 8.55 9.50
N PRO A 622 24.36 8.48 9.54
CA PRO A 622 23.67 7.38 10.18
C PRO A 622 23.78 6.10 9.34
N VAL A 623 23.92 4.95 10.00
CA VAL A 623 23.94 3.62 9.38
C VAL A 623 22.64 2.89 9.73
N TYR A 624 21.91 2.41 8.72
CA TYR A 624 20.66 1.66 8.87
C TYR A 624 20.78 0.23 8.33
N LYS A 625 19.95 -0.68 8.85
CA LYS A 625 19.89 -2.07 8.35
C LYS A 625 19.18 -2.16 6.99
N THR A 626 18.10 -1.40 6.80
CA THR A 626 17.27 -1.40 5.58
C THR A 626 17.05 0.00 5.00
N SER A 627 16.74 0.08 3.71
CA SER A 627 16.52 1.33 2.96
C SER A 627 15.33 2.17 3.48
N VAL A 628 14.31 1.52 4.04
CA VAL A 628 13.07 2.16 4.51
C VAL A 628 13.31 2.97 5.79
N ARG A 629 14.47 2.79 6.47
CA ARG A 629 14.92 3.52 7.69
C ARG A 629 13.90 3.57 8.84
N LYS A 630 12.83 2.80 8.75
CA LYS A 630 11.77 2.68 9.74
C LYS A 630 12.09 1.56 10.71
N GLY A 631 11.81 1.78 11.99
CA GLY A 631 11.92 0.78 13.04
C GLY A 631 11.03 1.12 14.22
N THR A 632 10.95 0.20 15.18
CA THR A 632 10.33 0.45 16.49
C THR A 632 11.33 1.15 17.41
N LEU A 633 10.87 2.04 18.26
CA LEU A 633 11.71 2.66 19.28
C LEU A 633 12.06 1.60 20.34
N SER A 634 13.36 1.43 20.60
CA SER A 634 13.86 0.60 21.68
C SER A 634 13.76 1.32 23.03
N THR A 635 14.06 0.63 24.12
CA THR A 635 14.07 1.20 25.48
C THR A 635 15.07 2.35 25.65
N THR A 636 16.05 2.48 24.76
CA THR A 636 17.02 3.59 24.74
C THR A 636 16.55 4.78 23.90
N GLY A 637 15.32 4.74 23.37
CA GLY A 637 14.78 5.80 22.50
C GLY A 637 15.28 5.75 21.05
N MET A 638 16.10 4.76 20.69
CA MET A 638 16.66 4.62 19.35
C MET A 638 15.86 3.63 18.51
N SER A 639 15.72 3.91 17.21
CA SER A 639 15.09 2.99 16.24
C SER A 639 15.82 1.65 16.16
N THR A 640 15.09 0.53 16.15
CA THR A 640 15.65 -0.83 15.98
C THR A 640 16.36 -1.06 14.63
N ASN A 641 16.13 -0.17 13.66
CA ASN A 641 16.78 -0.18 12.36
C ASN A 641 18.09 0.62 12.34
N PHE A 642 18.26 1.58 13.26
CA PHE A 642 19.49 2.34 13.41
C PHE A 642 20.59 1.46 14.02
N VAL A 643 21.80 1.54 13.48
CA VAL A 643 22.94 0.74 13.94
C VAL A 643 23.95 1.62 14.68
N VAL A 644 24.57 2.57 13.99
CA VAL A 644 25.60 3.47 14.52
C VAL A 644 25.70 4.73 13.66
N ALA A 645 26.26 5.81 14.21
CA ALA A 645 26.63 7.00 13.46
C ALA A 645 28.13 6.96 13.14
N VAL A 646 28.46 6.94 11.85
CA VAL A 646 29.84 7.00 11.36
C VAL A 646 30.20 8.46 11.08
N TYR A 647 31.23 8.96 11.76
CA TYR A 647 31.72 10.32 11.56
C TYR A 647 32.67 10.33 10.37
N LEU A 648 32.30 11.08 9.32
CA LEU A 648 33.07 11.16 8.08
C LEU A 648 33.63 12.58 7.90
N PRO A 649 34.87 12.73 7.43
CA PRO A 649 35.39 14.03 7.04
C PRO A 649 34.59 14.57 5.86
N SER A 650 34.21 15.86 5.92
CA SER A 650 33.43 16.49 4.86
C SER A 650 34.00 17.83 4.44
N THR A 651 33.89 18.14 3.14
CA THR A 651 34.23 19.46 2.58
C THR A 651 33.06 20.44 2.64
N LYS A 652 31.84 19.94 2.89
CA LYS A 652 30.61 20.73 2.98
C LYS A 652 30.06 20.68 4.41
N THR A 653 29.17 21.61 4.74
CA THR A 653 28.53 21.63 6.05
C THR A 653 27.72 20.35 6.28
N PRO A 654 27.62 19.86 7.53
CA PRO A 654 26.81 18.69 7.86
C PRO A 654 25.35 18.83 7.39
N ASP A 655 24.76 20.02 7.51
CA ASP A 655 23.38 20.31 7.08
C ASP A 655 23.12 19.96 5.60
N HIS A 656 24.09 20.22 4.71
CA HIS A 656 23.98 19.84 3.30
C HIS A 656 23.75 18.32 3.14
N TRP A 657 24.44 17.49 3.92
CA TRP A 657 24.31 16.03 3.83
C TRP A 657 23.06 15.50 4.53
N VAL A 658 22.62 16.18 5.61
CA VAL A 658 21.35 15.90 6.28
C VAL A 658 20.19 16.12 5.32
N LEU A 659 20.14 17.26 4.63
CA LEU A 659 19.08 17.61 3.68
C LEU A 659 19.05 16.68 2.45
N ASN A 660 20.23 16.26 1.98
CA ASN A 660 20.34 15.23 0.93
C ASN A 660 19.98 13.82 1.41
N GLY A 661 19.72 13.63 2.72
CA GLY A 661 19.33 12.34 3.28
C GLY A 661 20.43 11.27 3.20
N ALA A 662 21.71 11.67 3.15
CA ALA A 662 22.83 10.74 3.00
C ALA A 662 22.96 9.83 4.23
N ALA A 663 22.94 8.51 4.01
CA ALA A 663 23.09 7.50 5.04
C ALA A 663 23.75 6.24 4.47
N PHE A 664 24.40 5.46 5.33
CA PHE A 664 24.85 4.12 4.98
C PHE A 664 23.73 3.10 5.16
N LEU A 665 23.64 2.16 4.23
CA LEU A 665 22.74 1.03 4.29
C LEU A 665 23.56 -0.25 4.35
N LEU A 666 23.25 -1.14 5.30
CA LEU A 666 23.92 -2.43 5.42
C LEU A 666 23.50 -3.41 4.32
N ASN A 667 22.24 -3.34 3.89
CA ASN A 667 21.71 -4.16 2.80
C ASN A 667 20.97 -3.28 1.79
N LEU A 668 21.15 -3.60 0.51
CA LEU A 668 20.29 -3.15 -0.57
C LEU A 668 19.12 -4.12 -0.76
N ASP A 669 17.98 -3.57 -1.19
CA ASP A 669 16.70 -4.27 -1.36
C ASP A 669 16.67 -5.19 -2.58
#